data_AF-A0A151E2E0-F1
#
_entry.id   AF-A0A151E2E0-F1
#
_cell.length_a   1.000
_cell.length_b   1.000
_cell.length_c   1.000
_cell.angle_alpha   90.00
_cell.angle_beta   90.00
_cell.angle_gamma   90.00
#
_symmetry.space_group_name_H-M   'P 1'
#
loop_
_entity.id
_entity.type
_entity.pdbx_description
1 polymer ?
#
loop_
_entity_poly.entity_id
_entity_poly.type
_entity_poly.pdbx_seq_one_letter_code
_entity_poly.pdbx_strand_id
1 'polypeptide(L)'
;MTKKVCKNVNLFIYLLIIFSLISSSSLSMGLNYFSMTEDFDILNKNYDQTSKNSNGLAPKKSNNIQTKTKLPMFLTGNFKNNNTPMLYTSFETMYCYIANSSIYNEGTCYFDIDDPGNIFYQNDTDSDNFLSAGTGISGMFVACENSTGALWEIDPYSWVMRYIGGGGIGLNGLSHNGVCRRLYGASGTSLYEIHPLTGDQEYIGDFGSNVNEMIGISFDADGVLYGWDLGDRLWTIDTETGEATEVGTLGIDLNYAQDGGFSYDTDTLYLTAYTISPYEGSYFYECDEDTGECTLIGQIEGNSQITASTASLGWFVLPNDVGIKAIVKPKDGYANENMEVVVLIKNHGNNTLIDIPASVVIYKDGSIEDYNETINIEKINKGETLQVEFPKWTPTDWQSVKNDYINYKINASATVWLDPTPHNNYKEKWFKLYFPWFNDIGIKRINSPSKNGPGKTYPVNTTIKNFGQYENCCISVNISIGKPIILDTLLSEKNWSEVPPQGWHDDHKDIGPEYGWEKSYSSNSGGSSPEVCLSYDKALENNYFYSHSIDTSNYDFFNLKFKSYIDHYSGQGLYSLEAGYSLDGETWYVVWHDEPWFSRKYDIEVPIMGGFETLYIGFWLKGDPYYFNNWYIDDVELLLMSVDEEYTDSDHINDYISPGEELIIEFKEWTPEFLHYETTGKKDYIITSFIEIDGDENPANDIDIEIFSLDFFHDVGISKITSPTGGRPHYSLVYWNNGNPDGRYALPGSKYNGYSNILIDDFYVTEDSYFITGQVHFIWNNGYTSNLKKINVYFFKDENLCNPSLEEYPEPEYSWETDDFNEYTTGNYFFNRPEIIVDFYLYEYIIIPKGKWYIGIQPVGIIDDLAYILTAKSKECMVMADLPYWDYQRWTSSEKLWWEELDLSWGLSLIYTSRAIWANAFIKPGLQDINAIVENYGTFPKYNITCYAEIWEFITDPINGTKVYTDEIANINLPIPLEGAETLEFDEFNFTKEGRYSLRIELPANPDDKQNNNKKYWGIGVDYTNPESDYPPVLDPPNPTGKNGWYIDNVQVTLTATDPESNRVSSGVKEIKYSINGGIEHLINGSMGSFEISEEGNDILIEYWAVDWVGNVETPKKSFIIDIDKTEPEVSISYEVLGWSPLEGWEFQFTAVATDDISGMHLVEFYLNNQLQDTVIGSGAEYVWTLYYNPLPNAIFRATAFDKAGLFDSDEVINPDTKVNSYSKNIQLFIKHNIFEGYLLRHIFAKFPVFKQLFRSI
;
A
#
# COMPACT_ATOMS: atom_id res chain seq x y z
N MET A 1 -7.92 -41.59 -5.36
CA MET A 1 -8.54 -42.87 -4.93
C MET A 1 -7.47 -43.79 -4.36
N THR A 2 -7.67 -44.27 -3.12
CA THR A 2 -7.30 -45.60 -2.53
C THR A 2 -6.05 -46.34 -3.05
N LYS A 3 -5.14 -46.95 -2.25
CA LYS A 3 -5.14 -47.37 -0.83
C LYS A 3 -3.78 -48.05 -0.49
N LYS A 4 -3.39 -47.98 0.80
CA LYS A 4 -2.62 -48.97 1.61
C LYS A 4 -1.11 -49.10 1.34
N VAL A 5 -0.20 -49.38 2.29
CA VAL A 5 -0.21 -49.71 3.73
C VAL A 5 1.25 -49.70 4.21
N CYS A 6 1.52 -49.29 5.45
CA CYS A 6 2.38 -50.08 6.37
C CYS A 6 2.14 -49.69 7.83
N LYS A 7 2.37 -50.67 8.69
CA LYS A 7 1.65 -50.98 9.94
C LYS A 7 2.63 -51.00 11.11
N ASN A 8 2.08 -50.96 12.32
CA ASN A 8 2.56 -51.56 13.59
C ASN A 8 3.18 -50.59 14.62
N VAL A 9 2.94 -50.67 15.95
CA VAL A 9 2.19 -51.62 16.81
C VAL A 9 2.21 -51.07 18.26
N ASN A 10 1.10 -51.26 19.00
CA ASN A 10 0.94 -51.68 20.42
C ASN A 10 -0.15 -50.89 21.17
N LEU A 11 -1.36 -51.43 21.39
CA LEU A 11 -1.84 -52.45 22.37
C LEU A 11 -2.29 -51.78 23.70
N PHE A 12 -3.58 -51.44 23.89
CA PHE A 12 -4.74 -52.26 24.30
C PHE A 12 -4.92 -52.45 25.82
N ILE A 13 -6.17 -52.24 26.28
CA ILE A 13 -6.96 -52.93 27.35
C ILE A 13 -7.82 -51.86 28.08
N TYR A 14 -9.14 -51.96 28.29
CA TYR A 14 -10.23 -52.82 27.80
C TYR A 14 -11.56 -52.33 28.45
N LEU A 15 -12.69 -52.73 27.85
CA LEU A 15 -14.00 -53.09 28.45
C LEU A 15 -15.16 -52.07 28.59
N LEU A 16 -15.98 -52.10 27.54
CA LEU A 16 -17.45 -52.25 27.43
C LEU A 16 -18.45 -52.01 28.61
N ILE A 17 -19.38 -51.06 28.32
CA ILE A 17 -20.88 -51.09 28.27
C ILE A 17 -21.70 -51.45 29.55
N ILE A 18 -22.74 -50.65 29.87
CA ILE A 18 -24.20 -51.02 29.90
C ILE A 18 -25.13 -50.13 30.80
N PHE A 19 -26.30 -49.82 30.19
CA PHE A 19 -27.68 -49.52 30.68
C PHE A 19 -28.20 -48.11 31.04
N SER A 20 -29.44 -47.91 30.59
CA SER A 20 -30.37 -46.78 30.70
C SER A 20 -31.50 -47.00 31.75
N LEU A 21 -32.05 -45.89 32.27
CA LEU A 21 -33.47 -45.58 32.65
C LEU A 21 -33.74 -45.07 34.09
N ILE A 22 -34.09 -43.78 34.16
CA ILE A 22 -35.18 -43.04 34.87
C ILE A 22 -35.69 -43.56 36.25
N SER A 23 -35.69 -42.67 37.28
CA SER A 23 -36.90 -42.23 38.03
C SER A 23 -36.64 -41.23 39.17
N SER A 24 -37.26 -40.05 39.06
CA SER A 24 -38.01 -39.23 40.05
C SER A 24 -37.61 -39.07 41.54
N SER A 25 -37.62 -37.78 41.92
CA SER A 25 -38.34 -37.11 43.03
C SER A 25 -37.71 -36.90 44.43
N SER A 26 -37.50 -35.61 44.70
CA SER A 26 -37.86 -34.81 45.90
C SER A 26 -37.24 -35.11 47.26
N LEU A 27 -36.54 -34.11 47.80
CA LEU A 27 -36.78 -33.63 49.17
C LEU A 27 -36.60 -32.11 49.24
N SER A 28 -37.66 -31.42 49.66
CA SER A 28 -37.66 -30.01 50.06
C SER A 28 -37.42 -29.89 51.56
N MET A 29 -36.72 -28.85 52.01
CA MET A 29 -37.00 -28.18 53.28
C MET A 29 -36.72 -26.67 53.13
N GLY A 30 -37.79 -25.86 53.07
CA GLY A 30 -37.78 -24.50 53.64
C GLY A 30 -37.92 -24.63 55.18
N LEU A 31 -37.68 -23.65 56.03
CA LEU A 31 -37.77 -22.19 56.01
C LEU A 31 -36.84 -21.67 57.12
N ASN A 32 -36.36 -20.43 57.03
CA ASN A 32 -36.62 -19.43 58.06
C ASN A 32 -36.31 -18.02 57.55
N TYR A 33 -37.33 -17.17 57.68
CA TYR A 33 -37.30 -15.72 57.53
C TYR A 33 -36.34 -15.08 58.52
N PHE A 34 -35.59 -14.07 58.09
CA PHE A 34 -35.30 -12.90 58.93
C PHE A 34 -35.37 -11.64 58.06
N SER A 35 -36.36 -10.80 58.36
CA SER A 35 -36.47 -9.42 57.91
C SER A 35 -35.60 -8.53 58.79
N MET A 36 -34.91 -7.54 58.23
CA MET A 36 -34.72 -6.23 58.87
C MET A 36 -34.75 -5.13 57.81
N THR A 37 -35.77 -4.30 57.95
CA THR A 37 -35.99 -2.96 57.42
C THR A 37 -35.10 -1.93 58.11
N GLU A 38 -34.77 -0.83 57.39
CA GLU A 38 -34.40 0.53 57.86
C GLU A 38 -33.12 0.61 58.74
N ASP A 39 -32.13 1.49 58.51
CA ASP A 39 -32.18 2.94 58.35
C ASP A 39 -31.03 3.44 57.46
N PHE A 40 -31.37 4.18 56.40
CA PHE A 40 -30.49 5.13 55.71
C PHE A 40 -30.83 6.49 56.30
N ASP A 41 -30.01 7.03 57.20
CA ASP A 41 -29.88 8.48 57.35
C ASP A 41 -28.74 8.89 58.29
N ILE A 42 -28.15 10.04 57.95
CA ILE A 42 -27.16 10.84 58.71
C ILE A 42 -25.69 10.44 58.51
N LEU A 43 -25.05 11.06 57.52
CA LEU A 43 -23.84 11.87 57.73
C LEU A 43 -23.52 12.74 56.50
N ASN A 44 -24.49 13.61 56.16
CA ASN A 44 -24.24 14.77 55.34
C ASN A 44 -24.07 15.97 56.28
N LYS A 45 -22.83 16.45 56.44
CA LYS A 45 -22.44 17.84 56.80
C LYS A 45 -21.05 17.88 57.42
N ASN A 46 -20.11 18.42 56.65
CA ASN A 46 -19.31 19.59 56.99
C ASN A 46 -17.97 19.48 56.27
N TYR A 47 -17.79 20.25 55.20
CA TYR A 47 -16.55 21.02 55.06
C TYR A 47 -16.83 22.19 54.12
N ASP A 48 -17.01 23.35 54.72
CA ASP A 48 -16.93 24.63 54.04
C ASP A 48 -15.90 25.48 54.79
N GLN A 49 -15.09 26.18 54.00
CA GLN A 49 -14.15 27.26 54.30
C GLN A 49 -12.84 26.96 55.08
N THR A 50 -11.72 27.04 54.35
CA THR A 50 -10.76 28.16 54.49
C THR A 50 -9.84 28.26 53.27
N SER A 51 -9.48 29.50 52.95
CA SER A 51 -9.00 30.00 51.68
C SER A 51 -7.48 30.21 51.57
N LYS A 52 -7.00 30.15 50.32
CA LYS A 52 -6.01 31.04 49.65
C LYS A 52 -4.52 31.05 50.07
N ASN A 53 -3.71 30.98 49.01
CA ASN A 53 -2.32 31.40 48.80
C ASN A 53 -1.19 30.47 49.27
N SER A 54 -0.55 29.78 48.31
CA SER A 54 0.90 29.79 48.13
C SER A 54 1.32 29.23 46.77
N ASN A 55 1.88 30.08 45.91
CA ASN A 55 2.79 29.67 44.84
C ASN A 55 4.06 29.11 45.49
N GLY A 56 4.46 27.89 45.14
CA GLY A 56 5.72 27.31 45.61
C GLY A 56 5.82 25.82 45.34
N LEU A 57 6.69 25.45 44.40
CA LEU A 57 7.19 24.09 44.18
C LEU A 57 7.82 23.55 45.49
N ALA A 58 7.18 22.57 46.12
CA ALA A 58 7.76 21.73 47.18
C ALA A 58 7.02 20.37 47.25
N PRO A 59 7.67 19.28 47.69
CA PRO A 59 7.12 17.93 47.63
C PRO A 59 5.89 17.76 48.53
N LYS A 60 4.87 17.03 48.06
CA LYS A 60 3.71 16.60 48.86
C LYS A 60 4.19 15.65 49.97
N LYS A 61 4.37 16.15 51.20
CA LYS A 61 4.35 15.31 52.41
C LYS A 61 2.91 15.11 52.87
N SER A 62 2.38 13.90 52.75
CA SER A 62 1.12 13.53 53.40
C SER A 62 1.34 13.28 54.90
N ASN A 63 0.65 14.06 55.73
CA ASN A 63 0.61 13.85 57.17
C ASN A 63 -0.45 12.80 57.51
N ASN A 64 -0.01 11.67 58.08
CA ASN A 64 -0.86 10.61 58.60
C ASN A 64 -1.76 11.08 59.77
N ILE A 65 -3.09 11.04 59.59
CA ILE A 65 -4.07 11.03 60.69
C ILE A 65 -4.78 9.66 60.68
N GLN A 66 -4.51 8.84 61.70
CA GLN A 66 -5.19 7.57 61.94
C GLN A 66 -6.63 7.78 62.44
N THR A 67 -7.62 7.23 61.74
CA THR A 67 -8.91 6.84 62.33
C THR A 67 -9.20 5.36 62.07
N LYS A 68 -9.02 4.55 63.12
CA LYS A 68 -9.41 3.13 63.18
C LYS A 68 -10.93 2.99 63.29
N THR A 69 -11.56 2.29 62.36
CA THR A 69 -12.88 1.68 62.58
C THR A 69 -12.86 0.23 62.11
N LYS A 70 -12.95 -0.70 63.08
CA LYS A 70 -13.07 -2.15 62.88
C LYS A 70 -14.51 -2.52 62.54
N LEU A 71 -14.73 -3.38 61.55
CA LEU A 71 -15.91 -4.25 61.43
C LEU A 71 -15.47 -5.71 61.15
N PRO A 72 -16.25 -6.73 61.56
CA PRO A 72 -15.72 -7.97 62.13
C PRO A 72 -15.77 -9.19 61.21
N MET A 73 -14.79 -10.07 61.42
CA MET A 73 -14.57 -11.35 60.74
C MET A 73 -15.35 -12.48 61.42
N PHE A 74 -16.09 -13.30 60.66
CA PHE A 74 -16.61 -14.61 61.09
C PHE A 74 -16.48 -15.65 59.95
N LEU A 75 -15.48 -16.53 60.01
CA LEU A 75 -15.66 -17.98 60.24
C LEU A 75 -14.33 -18.72 60.12
N THR A 76 -14.04 -19.50 61.17
CA THR A 76 -12.83 -20.29 61.40
C THR A 76 -12.95 -21.72 60.86
N GLY A 77 -11.90 -22.21 60.21
CA GLY A 77 -11.62 -23.64 60.00
C GLY A 77 -10.12 -23.91 60.11
N ASN A 78 -9.70 -24.60 61.17
CA ASN A 78 -8.30 -24.78 61.59
C ASN A 78 -7.45 -25.66 60.66
N PHE A 79 -6.30 -25.16 60.20
CA PHE A 79 -5.02 -25.89 60.22
C PHE A 79 -3.89 -24.94 60.66
N LYS A 80 -2.98 -25.46 61.50
CA LYS A 80 -2.00 -24.72 62.32
C LYS A 80 -0.63 -24.55 61.63
N ASN A 81 0.05 -23.46 62.02
CA ASN A 81 1.50 -23.12 61.95
C ASN A 81 2.01 -22.69 60.56
N ASN A 82 2.54 -21.47 60.34
CA ASN A 82 3.59 -20.74 61.06
C ASN A 82 3.37 -19.21 60.98
N ASN A 83 4.03 -18.48 61.87
CA ASN A 83 3.97 -17.02 62.06
C ASN A 83 4.31 -16.18 60.81
N THR A 84 3.40 -15.27 60.43
CA THR A 84 3.64 -13.86 60.08
C THR A 84 2.27 -13.16 59.96
N PRO A 85 2.07 -11.96 60.55
CA PRO A 85 0.81 -11.24 60.40
C PRO A 85 0.77 -10.57 59.02
N MET A 86 -0.17 -10.98 58.15
CA MET A 86 -0.53 -10.20 56.95
C MET A 86 -1.22 -8.91 57.39
N LEU A 87 -0.50 -7.81 57.33
CA LEU A 87 -1.03 -6.48 57.08
C LEU A 87 -0.96 -6.28 55.57
N TYR A 88 -2.11 -6.17 54.90
CA TYR A 88 -2.16 -5.70 53.51
C TYR A 88 -1.91 -4.19 53.50
N THR A 89 -0.65 -3.82 53.32
CA THR A 89 -0.23 -2.59 52.64
C THR A 89 0.58 -3.10 51.46
N SER A 90 -0.04 -3.23 50.29
CA SER A 90 0.62 -3.63 49.04
C SER A 90 1.37 -2.41 48.52
N PHE A 91 2.67 -2.40 48.71
CA PHE A 91 3.56 -1.50 47.98
C PHE A 91 3.96 -2.26 46.71
N GLU A 92 3.59 -1.74 45.53
CA GLU A 92 4.03 -2.32 44.26
C GLU A 92 5.55 -2.14 44.14
N THR A 93 6.26 -3.18 43.74
CA THR A 93 7.72 -3.24 43.82
C THR A 93 8.32 -3.30 42.43
N MET A 94 9.26 -2.40 42.12
CA MET A 94 10.11 -2.48 40.95
C MET A 94 11.35 -3.31 41.28
N TYR A 95 11.50 -4.47 40.64
CA TYR A 95 12.70 -5.30 40.74
C TYR A 95 13.70 -4.87 39.68
N CYS A 96 14.96 -4.65 40.05
CA CYS A 96 15.87 -3.99 39.12
C CYS A 96 17.36 -4.27 39.37
N TYR A 97 18.20 -3.79 38.47
CA TYR A 97 19.66 -3.88 38.54
C TYR A 97 20.30 -2.50 38.49
N ILE A 98 21.34 -2.28 39.28
CA ILE A 98 22.12 -1.04 39.28
C ILE A 98 23.31 -1.26 38.35
N ALA A 99 23.32 -0.59 37.19
CA ALA A 99 24.46 -0.59 36.28
C ALA A 99 25.54 0.41 36.72
N ASN A 100 25.13 1.55 37.29
CA ASN A 100 26.05 2.58 37.76
C ASN A 100 25.43 3.39 38.90
N SER A 101 26.17 3.63 39.98
CA SER A 101 25.71 4.44 41.10
C SER A 101 26.87 5.14 41.80
N SER A 102 26.56 6.30 42.39
CA SER A 102 27.49 7.01 43.29
C SER A 102 27.45 6.47 44.73
N ILE A 103 26.46 5.63 45.06
CA ILE A 103 26.17 5.16 46.42
C ILE A 103 26.37 3.65 46.55
N TYR A 104 25.96 2.88 45.55
CA TYR A 104 25.94 1.42 45.58
C TYR A 104 26.96 0.81 44.60
N ASN A 105 27.38 -0.42 44.87
CA ASN A 105 28.09 -1.22 43.87
C ASN A 105 27.11 -1.66 42.77
N GLU A 106 27.65 -2.10 41.64
CA GLU A 106 26.89 -2.75 40.57
C GLU A 106 26.28 -4.06 41.07
N GLY A 107 24.96 -4.25 40.91
CA GLY A 107 24.26 -5.38 41.52
C GLY A 107 22.74 -5.27 41.55
N THR A 108 22.12 -6.27 42.17
CA THR A 108 20.65 -6.40 42.24
C THR A 108 20.03 -5.54 43.32
N CYS A 109 18.86 -4.96 43.03
CA CYS A 109 18.11 -4.12 43.97
C CYS A 109 16.60 -4.15 43.70
N TYR A 110 15.85 -3.46 44.54
CA TYR A 110 14.45 -3.11 44.28
C TYR A 110 14.11 -1.78 44.94
N PHE A 111 13.00 -1.18 44.54
CA PHE A 111 12.38 -0.05 45.23
C PHE A 111 10.86 -0.13 45.14
N ASP A 112 10.19 0.65 45.98
CA ASP A 112 8.74 0.81 45.96
C ASP A 112 8.35 1.82 44.88
N ILE A 113 7.41 1.49 44.00
CA ILE A 113 7.00 2.32 42.86
C ILE A 113 6.56 3.73 43.33
N ASP A 114 5.96 3.84 44.51
CA ASP A 114 5.54 5.11 45.10
C ASP A 114 6.69 5.88 45.80
N ASP A 115 7.85 5.25 46.02
CA ASP A 115 9.04 5.82 46.68
C ASP A 115 10.35 5.42 45.97
N PRO A 116 10.54 5.82 44.70
CA PRO A 116 11.75 5.48 43.92
C PRO A 116 13.03 6.11 44.49
N GLY A 117 12.89 7.05 45.41
CA GLY A 117 14.01 7.70 46.12
C GLY A 117 14.66 6.85 47.21
N ASN A 118 14.19 5.62 47.43
CA ASN A 118 14.69 4.72 48.47
C ASN A 118 14.97 3.31 47.90
N ILE A 119 16.23 3.06 47.51
CA ILE A 119 16.64 1.79 46.90
C ILE A 119 17.04 0.77 47.98
N PHE A 120 16.51 -0.44 47.87
CA PHE A 120 16.90 -1.58 48.68
C PHE A 120 17.95 -2.44 47.95
N TYR A 121 19.22 -2.09 48.09
CA TYR A 121 20.34 -2.86 47.53
C TYR A 121 20.49 -4.26 48.16
N GLN A 122 20.76 -5.29 47.34
CA GLN A 122 20.75 -6.69 47.79
C GLN A 122 22.12 -7.36 47.69
N ASN A 123 22.60 -7.64 46.47
CA ASN A 123 23.85 -8.35 46.23
C ASN A 123 24.64 -7.71 45.08
N ASP A 124 25.97 -7.69 45.23
CA ASP A 124 26.91 -7.39 44.14
C ASP A 124 26.71 -8.37 42.97
N THR A 125 26.99 -7.93 41.75
CA THR A 125 26.79 -8.78 40.56
C THR A 125 27.74 -9.98 40.50
N ASP A 126 27.21 -11.12 40.08
CA ASP A 126 27.99 -12.33 39.73
C ASP A 126 28.31 -12.40 38.22
N SER A 127 27.83 -11.44 37.43
CA SER A 127 28.09 -11.36 35.99
C SER A 127 29.40 -10.62 35.70
N ASP A 128 30.01 -10.92 34.55
CA ASP A 128 31.24 -10.27 34.07
C ASP A 128 30.98 -8.89 33.44
N ASN A 129 29.71 -8.53 33.19
CA ASN A 129 29.28 -7.22 32.65
C ASN A 129 27.88 -6.85 33.20
N PHE A 130 27.47 -5.60 33.10
CA PHE A 130 26.18 -5.19 33.65
C PHE A 130 25.00 -5.82 32.90
N LEU A 131 23.90 -6.03 33.62
CA LEU A 131 22.66 -6.54 33.04
C LEU A 131 21.85 -5.37 32.45
N SER A 132 21.64 -5.36 31.15
CA SER A 132 20.98 -4.27 30.42
C SER A 132 19.46 -4.38 30.44
N ALA A 133 18.93 -5.58 30.31
CA ALA A 133 17.51 -5.83 30.06
C ALA A 133 16.93 -6.90 30.98
N GLY A 134 15.68 -6.77 31.39
CA GLY A 134 15.11 -7.63 32.41
C GLY A 134 13.59 -7.78 32.34
N THR A 135 13.08 -8.94 32.76
CA THR A 135 11.64 -9.21 32.83
C THR A 135 11.32 -10.28 33.87
N GLY A 136 10.07 -10.28 34.37
CA GLY A 136 9.54 -11.36 35.19
C GLY A 136 9.07 -12.57 34.38
N ILE A 137 9.42 -13.78 34.82
CA ILE A 137 8.89 -15.04 34.27
C ILE A 137 8.53 -15.99 35.41
N SER A 138 7.24 -16.33 35.55
CA SER A 138 6.75 -17.36 36.48
C SER A 138 7.24 -17.20 37.94
N GLY A 139 7.34 -15.96 38.42
CA GLY A 139 7.78 -15.61 39.76
C GLY A 139 9.29 -15.41 39.91
N MET A 140 10.09 -15.60 38.84
CA MET A 140 11.53 -15.35 38.80
C MET A 140 11.83 -14.07 38.01
N PHE A 141 12.96 -13.43 38.31
CA PHE A 141 13.45 -12.27 37.57
C PHE A 141 14.54 -12.75 36.59
N VAL A 142 14.36 -12.54 35.30
CA VAL A 142 15.28 -12.98 34.24
C VAL A 142 15.88 -11.75 33.57
N ALA A 143 17.19 -11.74 33.36
CA ALA A 143 17.91 -10.59 32.85
C ALA A 143 19.01 -10.96 31.83
N CYS A 144 19.35 -10.03 30.95
CA CYS A 144 20.32 -10.18 29.87
C CYS A 144 21.54 -9.29 30.09
N GLU A 145 22.73 -9.79 29.74
CA GLU A 145 24.01 -9.11 29.87
C GLU A 145 24.35 -8.26 28.62
N ASN A 146 24.70 -6.97 28.82
CA ASN A 146 24.75 -5.87 27.84
C ASN A 146 25.69 -6.01 26.62
N SER A 147 26.41 -7.12 26.46
CA SER A 147 27.33 -7.29 25.31
C SER A 147 27.51 -8.72 24.84
N THR A 148 27.26 -9.69 25.73
CA THR A 148 27.36 -11.11 25.39
C THR A 148 26.01 -11.69 24.99
N GLY A 149 24.91 -11.05 25.39
CA GLY A 149 23.57 -11.61 25.23
C GLY A 149 23.32 -12.80 26.16
N ALA A 150 24.19 -13.02 27.16
CA ALA A 150 24.03 -14.09 28.14
C ALA A 150 22.81 -13.84 29.03
N LEU A 151 22.05 -14.89 29.30
CA LEU A 151 20.83 -14.84 30.10
C LEU A 151 21.08 -15.36 31.51
N TRP A 152 20.58 -14.61 32.50
CA TRP A 152 20.72 -14.86 33.92
C TRP A 152 19.35 -14.95 34.59
N GLU A 153 19.18 -15.92 35.48
CA GLU A 153 18.03 -16.04 36.38
C GLU A 153 18.41 -15.47 37.75
N ILE A 154 17.54 -14.65 38.33
CA ILE A 154 17.69 -14.01 39.62
C ILE A 154 16.47 -14.40 40.46
N ASP A 155 16.74 -15.04 41.60
CA ASP A 155 15.69 -15.36 42.57
C ASP A 155 15.34 -14.07 43.35
N PRO A 156 14.12 -13.51 43.23
CA PRO A 156 13.75 -12.22 43.83
C PRO A 156 13.61 -12.28 45.36
N TYR A 157 13.75 -13.46 45.97
CA TYR A 157 13.71 -13.64 47.42
C TYR A 157 15.09 -13.86 48.03
N SER A 158 15.94 -14.62 47.34
CA SER A 158 17.31 -14.91 47.82
C SER A 158 18.39 -14.04 47.17
N TRP A 159 18.04 -13.36 46.06
CA TRP A 159 18.91 -12.50 45.25
C TRP A 159 20.14 -13.21 44.68
N VAL A 160 20.08 -14.54 44.60
CA VAL A 160 21.12 -15.37 44.00
C VAL A 160 20.96 -15.33 42.49
N MET A 161 22.04 -14.98 41.79
CA MET A 161 22.13 -15.01 40.33
C MET A 161 22.57 -16.39 39.85
N ARG A 162 21.97 -16.87 38.76
CA ARG A 162 22.31 -18.14 38.11
C ARG A 162 22.41 -17.94 36.60
N TYR A 163 23.56 -18.29 36.06
CA TYR A 163 23.76 -18.33 34.61
C TYR A 163 22.85 -19.41 33.99
N ILE A 164 22.02 -19.02 33.01
CA ILE A 164 21.14 -19.94 32.26
C ILE A 164 21.89 -20.48 31.04
N GLY A 165 22.42 -19.57 30.23
CA GLY A 165 22.95 -19.87 28.90
C GLY A 165 22.87 -18.66 27.98
N GLY A 166 22.86 -18.91 26.68
CA GLY A 166 22.81 -17.88 25.65
C GLY A 166 24.18 -17.51 25.11
N GLY A 167 24.21 -16.35 24.45
CA GLY A 167 25.32 -15.90 23.62
C GLY A 167 24.81 -15.50 22.24
N GLY A 168 25.07 -14.26 21.85
CA GLY A 168 24.54 -13.68 20.62
C GLY A 168 24.85 -12.20 20.53
N ILE A 169 23.84 -11.41 20.20
CA ILE A 169 23.93 -9.95 20.29
C ILE A 169 23.55 -9.48 21.70
N GLY A 170 24.04 -8.31 22.11
CA GLY A 170 23.55 -7.64 23.32
C GLY A 170 22.11 -7.17 23.12
N LEU A 171 21.27 -7.36 24.15
CA LEU A 171 19.87 -6.94 24.14
C LEU A 171 19.69 -5.74 25.09
N ASN A 172 19.11 -4.67 24.58
CA ASN A 172 18.80 -3.47 25.35
C ASN A 172 17.47 -3.61 26.10
N GLY A 173 16.52 -4.37 25.55
CA GLY A 173 15.24 -4.68 26.20
C GLY A 173 14.92 -6.17 26.17
N LEU A 174 14.17 -6.65 27.17
CA LEU A 174 13.78 -8.05 27.32
C LEU A 174 12.39 -8.08 27.94
N SER A 175 11.43 -8.77 27.31
CA SER A 175 10.07 -8.81 27.81
C SER A 175 9.40 -10.15 27.55
N HIS A 176 8.70 -10.66 28.55
CA HIS A 176 7.96 -11.93 28.46
C HIS A 176 6.49 -11.67 28.11
N ASN A 177 6.05 -12.19 26.97
CA ASN A 177 4.64 -12.17 26.59
C ASN A 177 3.85 -13.16 27.46
N GLY A 178 3.03 -12.64 28.35
CA GLY A 178 2.16 -13.44 29.19
C GLY A 178 1.20 -14.33 28.39
N VAL A 179 0.61 -13.80 27.30
CA VAL A 179 -0.45 -14.42 26.47
C VAL A 179 0.03 -15.71 25.85
N CYS A 180 1.14 -15.64 25.13
CA CYS A 180 1.66 -16.77 24.36
C CYS A 180 2.81 -17.50 25.06
N ARG A 181 3.27 -17.00 26.22
CA ARG A 181 4.36 -17.55 27.05
C ARG A 181 5.70 -17.64 26.31
N ARG A 182 6.01 -16.61 25.53
CA ARG A 182 7.27 -16.46 24.78
C ARG A 182 8.06 -15.29 25.33
N LEU A 183 9.39 -15.36 25.23
CA LEU A 183 10.30 -14.32 25.69
C LEU A 183 10.89 -13.62 24.47
N TYR A 184 10.86 -12.29 24.46
CA TYR A 184 11.35 -11.48 23.37
C TYR A 184 12.45 -10.54 23.85
N GLY A 185 13.41 -10.27 22.98
CA GLY A 185 14.52 -9.37 23.23
C GLY A 185 14.67 -8.35 22.12
N ALA A 186 14.97 -7.11 22.47
CA ALA A 186 15.26 -6.03 21.54
C ALA A 186 16.76 -5.72 21.55
N SER A 187 17.37 -5.67 20.37
CA SER A 187 18.61 -4.92 20.18
C SER A 187 18.28 -3.43 20.03
N GLY A 188 19.27 -2.60 19.68
CA GLY A 188 19.00 -1.23 19.28
C GLY A 188 18.18 -1.10 17.98
N THR A 189 18.15 -2.12 17.13
CA THR A 189 17.61 -2.02 15.76
C THR A 189 16.65 -3.14 15.36
N SER A 190 16.60 -4.24 16.13
CA SER A 190 15.91 -5.47 15.71
C SER A 190 15.33 -6.27 16.87
N LEU A 191 14.32 -7.07 16.58
CA LEU A 191 13.61 -7.94 17.52
C LEU A 191 14.06 -9.41 17.40
N TYR A 192 14.11 -10.11 18.53
CA TYR A 192 14.50 -11.52 18.66
C TYR A 192 13.53 -12.28 19.56
N GLU A 193 13.25 -13.55 19.23
CA GLU A 193 12.64 -14.51 20.17
C GLU A 193 13.77 -15.20 20.96
N ILE A 194 13.62 -15.32 22.28
CA ILE A 194 14.63 -15.84 23.19
C ILE A 194 14.10 -17.12 23.83
N HIS A 195 14.87 -18.20 23.78
CA HIS A 195 14.49 -19.43 24.45
C HIS A 195 14.78 -19.35 25.97
N PRO A 196 13.77 -19.36 26.86
CA PRO A 196 13.93 -18.96 28.26
C PRO A 196 14.77 -19.91 29.13
N LEU A 197 15.01 -21.15 28.67
CA LEU A 197 15.80 -22.15 29.40
C LEU A 197 17.24 -22.30 28.89
N THR A 198 17.54 -21.81 27.69
CA THR A 198 18.86 -21.97 27.05
C THR A 198 19.50 -20.64 26.72
N GLY A 199 18.73 -19.56 26.62
CA GLY A 199 19.19 -18.23 26.20
C GLY A 199 19.45 -18.12 24.69
N ASP A 200 19.08 -19.12 23.88
CA ASP A 200 19.26 -19.07 22.43
C ASP A 200 18.40 -17.96 21.82
N GLN A 201 18.98 -17.17 20.91
CA GLN A 201 18.32 -16.03 20.26
C GLN A 201 17.96 -16.38 18.81
N GLU A 202 16.70 -16.15 18.41
CA GLU A 202 16.20 -16.29 17.03
C GLU A 202 15.78 -14.91 16.51
N TYR A 203 16.36 -14.48 15.38
CA TYR A 203 16.04 -13.18 14.78
C TYR A 203 14.64 -13.18 14.17
N ILE A 204 13.87 -12.11 14.44
CA ILE A 204 12.53 -11.91 13.88
C ILE A 204 12.57 -10.90 12.73
N GLY A 205 13.06 -9.69 12.99
CA GLY A 205 13.13 -8.62 11.99
C GLY A 205 13.58 -7.27 12.58
N ASP A 206 13.77 -6.27 11.71
CA ASP A 206 14.24 -4.93 12.07
C ASP A 206 13.05 -4.01 12.43
N PHE A 207 13.27 -3.05 13.35
CA PHE A 207 12.24 -2.10 13.78
C PHE A 207 11.82 -1.09 12.71
N GLY A 208 12.61 -0.93 11.65
CA GLY A 208 12.40 0.06 10.58
C GLY A 208 13.37 1.26 10.67
N SER A 209 13.50 2.03 9.58
CA SER A 209 14.52 3.09 9.47
C SER A 209 14.25 4.36 10.28
N ASN A 210 13.03 4.50 10.80
CA ASN A 210 12.59 5.69 11.54
C ASN A 210 12.75 5.54 13.06
N VAL A 211 13.07 4.33 13.52
CA VAL A 211 13.35 4.04 14.93
C VAL A 211 14.81 4.35 15.18
N ASN A 212 15.10 5.14 16.21
CA ASN A 212 16.45 5.33 16.69
C ASN A 212 16.91 4.08 17.46
N GLU A 213 17.85 4.21 18.38
CA GLU A 213 18.28 3.08 19.18
C GLU A 213 17.18 2.70 20.19
N MET A 214 16.53 1.56 19.98
CA MET A 214 15.56 0.97 20.91
C MET A 214 16.27 0.57 22.20
N ILE A 215 15.79 1.07 23.34
CA ILE A 215 16.48 0.89 24.63
C ILE A 215 15.69 0.11 25.68
N GLY A 216 14.42 -0.16 25.43
CA GLY A 216 13.62 -1.05 26.26
C GLY A 216 12.33 -1.47 25.59
N ILE A 217 11.77 -2.58 26.04
CA ILE A 217 10.52 -3.14 25.54
C ILE A 217 9.70 -3.71 26.70
N SER A 218 8.37 -3.65 26.62
CA SER A 218 7.49 -4.30 27.59
C SER A 218 6.18 -4.75 26.96
N PHE A 219 5.65 -5.89 27.40
CA PHE A 219 4.33 -6.34 26.98
C PHE A 219 3.29 -5.79 27.95
N ASP A 220 2.21 -5.24 27.42
CA ASP A 220 1.03 -4.91 28.22
C ASP A 220 0.23 -6.19 28.61
N ALA A 221 -0.86 -6.00 29.35
CA ALA A 221 -1.76 -7.08 29.72
C ALA A 221 -2.50 -7.71 28.52
N ASP A 222 -2.50 -7.07 27.35
CA ASP A 222 -3.17 -7.54 26.13
C ASP A 222 -2.24 -8.32 25.19
N GLY A 223 -0.94 -8.29 25.46
CA GLY A 223 0.10 -8.90 24.63
C GLY A 223 0.56 -7.99 23.48
N VAL A 224 0.28 -6.69 23.54
CA VAL A 224 0.90 -5.67 22.69
C VAL A 224 2.31 -5.42 23.22
N LEU A 225 3.30 -5.48 22.32
CA LEU A 225 4.68 -5.15 22.66
C LEU A 225 4.91 -3.67 22.44
N TYR A 226 5.18 -2.93 23.52
CA TYR A 226 5.64 -1.56 23.44
C TYR A 226 7.17 -1.49 23.50
N GLY A 227 7.76 -0.50 22.84
CA GLY A 227 9.17 -0.18 22.93
C GLY A 227 9.41 1.33 22.93
N TRP A 228 10.49 1.77 23.56
CA TRP A 228 10.90 3.18 23.56
C TRP A 228 12.35 3.32 23.10
N ASP A 229 12.60 4.35 22.30
CA ASP A 229 13.91 4.60 21.69
C ASP A 229 14.57 5.89 22.21
N LEU A 230 15.84 6.08 21.86
CA LEU A 230 16.58 7.33 22.11
C LEU A 230 16.14 8.50 21.21
N GLY A 231 15.04 8.34 20.47
CA GLY A 231 14.37 9.40 19.72
C GLY A 231 13.25 10.07 20.51
N ASP A 232 13.08 9.70 21.78
CA ASP A 232 12.01 10.14 22.67
C ASP A 232 10.63 9.77 22.12
N ARG A 233 10.50 8.55 21.58
CA ARG A 233 9.25 8.01 21.04
C ARG A 233 8.85 6.71 21.69
N LEU A 234 7.55 6.54 21.88
CA LEU A 234 6.93 5.25 22.19
C LEU A 234 6.47 4.58 20.88
N TRP A 235 6.69 3.28 20.80
CA TRP A 235 6.39 2.43 19.65
C TRP A 235 5.56 1.23 20.09
N THR A 236 4.71 0.74 19.19
CA THR A 236 4.22 -0.65 19.22
C THR A 236 5.04 -1.48 18.25
N ILE A 237 5.30 -2.75 18.58
CA ILE A 237 6.18 -3.63 17.80
C ILE A 237 5.43 -4.89 17.41
N ASP A 238 5.41 -5.19 16.12
CA ASP A 238 4.84 -6.43 15.59
C ASP A 238 5.76 -7.62 15.93
N THR A 239 5.23 -8.60 16.66
CA THR A 239 6.03 -9.75 17.14
C THR A 239 6.31 -10.83 16.09
N GLU A 240 5.71 -10.74 14.90
CA GLU A 240 5.95 -11.68 13.80
C GLU A 240 6.99 -11.14 12.81
N THR A 241 7.04 -9.82 12.62
CA THR A 241 7.87 -9.13 11.62
C THR A 241 8.96 -8.28 12.21
N GLY A 242 8.84 -7.86 13.48
CA GLY A 242 9.76 -6.92 14.13
C GLY A 242 9.52 -5.46 13.80
N GLU A 243 8.60 -5.11 12.89
CA GLU A 243 8.34 -3.72 12.47
C GLU A 243 7.70 -2.90 13.60
N ALA A 244 8.20 -1.68 13.83
CA ALA A 244 7.68 -0.78 14.85
C ALA A 244 6.78 0.32 14.26
N THR A 245 5.67 0.61 14.94
CA THR A 245 4.71 1.68 14.60
C THR A 245 4.68 2.71 15.72
N GLU A 246 4.89 3.99 15.38
CA GLU A 246 4.92 5.10 16.36
C GLU A 246 3.57 5.27 17.05
N VAL A 247 3.60 5.43 18.38
CA VAL A 247 2.45 5.79 19.21
C VAL A 247 2.43 7.30 19.44
N GLY A 248 3.56 7.87 19.84
CA GLY A 248 3.70 9.30 20.10
C GLY A 248 4.98 9.66 20.85
N THR A 249 5.10 10.92 21.25
CA THR A 249 6.29 11.47 21.94
C THR A 249 6.29 11.17 23.42
N LEU A 250 7.47 10.95 24.00
CA LEU A 250 7.59 10.68 25.44
C LEU A 250 7.47 11.93 26.32
N GLY A 251 7.66 13.13 25.77
CA GLY A 251 7.68 14.39 26.54
C GLY A 251 8.90 14.55 27.46
N ILE A 252 9.86 13.62 27.40
CA ILE A 252 11.13 13.60 28.14
C ILE A 252 12.28 13.30 27.16
N ASP A 253 13.48 13.80 27.47
CA ASP A 253 14.70 13.61 26.66
C ASP A 253 15.55 12.50 27.27
N LEU A 254 15.49 11.30 26.68
CA LEU A 254 16.16 10.08 27.14
C LEU A 254 17.63 10.06 26.70
N ASN A 255 18.51 9.72 27.64
CA ASN A 255 19.93 9.58 27.38
C ASN A 255 20.48 8.36 28.13
N TYR A 256 21.11 7.45 27.37
CA TYR A 256 21.54 6.09 27.74
C TYR A 256 20.45 5.03 27.73
N ALA A 257 20.87 3.78 27.55
CA ALA A 257 20.00 2.61 27.59
C ALA A 257 19.54 2.33 29.02
N GLN A 258 18.25 2.52 29.27
CA GLN A 258 17.60 2.20 30.53
C GLN A 258 16.27 1.50 30.30
N ASP A 259 15.95 0.62 31.24
CA ASP A 259 14.90 -0.36 31.09
C ASP A 259 13.60 0.13 31.76
N GLY A 260 12.54 -0.66 31.61
CA GLY A 260 11.23 -0.36 32.16
C GLY A 260 10.46 -1.64 32.40
N GLY A 261 9.20 -1.53 32.79
CA GLY A 261 8.36 -2.69 32.99
C GLY A 261 6.90 -2.34 33.08
N PHE A 262 6.07 -3.18 32.50
CA PHE A 262 4.63 -3.10 32.66
C PHE A 262 4.18 -3.74 33.97
N SER A 263 3.32 -3.04 34.71
CA SER A 263 2.61 -3.60 35.85
C SER A 263 1.26 -4.14 35.39
N TYR A 264 1.10 -5.47 35.41
CA TYR A 264 -0.19 -6.10 35.11
C TYR A 264 -1.25 -5.84 36.19
N ASP A 265 -0.86 -5.40 37.38
CA ASP A 265 -1.78 -5.14 38.50
C ASP A 265 -2.40 -3.72 38.40
N THR A 266 -1.64 -2.76 37.90
CA THR A 266 -2.06 -1.36 37.69
C THR A 266 -2.36 -1.00 36.23
N ASP A 267 -2.09 -1.90 35.28
CA ASP A 267 -2.23 -1.69 33.84
C ASP A 267 -1.44 -0.45 33.38
N THR A 268 -0.17 -0.39 33.81
CA THR A 268 0.67 0.81 33.67
C THR A 268 2.07 0.45 33.20
N LEU A 269 2.55 1.18 32.19
CA LEU A 269 3.92 1.11 31.71
C LEU A 269 4.82 2.07 32.53
N TYR A 270 5.86 1.53 33.17
CA TYR A 270 6.83 2.32 33.91
C TYR A 270 8.20 2.32 33.24
N LEU A 271 8.87 3.47 33.23
CA LEU A 271 10.22 3.64 32.71
C LEU A 271 11.16 4.04 33.84
N THR A 272 12.29 3.33 33.94
CA THR A 272 13.48 3.85 34.65
C THR A 272 14.31 4.59 33.62
N ALA A 273 14.41 5.91 33.75
CA ALA A 273 14.94 6.75 32.69
C ALA A 273 15.99 7.74 33.19
N TYR A 274 17.04 7.93 32.40
CA TYR A 274 18.03 8.96 32.63
C TYR A 274 17.77 10.03 31.61
N THR A 275 17.37 11.19 32.11
CA THR A 275 16.88 12.27 31.28
C THR A 275 17.89 13.41 31.26
N ILE A 276 17.92 14.17 30.16
CA ILE A 276 18.63 15.46 30.08
C ILE A 276 17.66 16.63 30.33
N SER A 277 16.41 16.46 29.89
CA SER A 277 15.31 17.42 30.01
C SER A 277 14.01 16.68 30.39
N PRO A 278 13.13 17.23 31.24
CA PRO A 278 13.21 18.55 31.90
C PRO A 278 14.22 18.61 33.07
N TYR A 279 14.72 17.46 33.51
CA TYR A 279 15.70 17.37 34.60
C TYR A 279 16.84 16.43 34.22
N GLU A 280 18.08 16.82 34.51
CA GLU A 280 19.27 15.98 34.26
C GLU A 280 19.46 14.95 35.40
N GLY A 281 19.37 13.65 35.11
CA GLY A 281 19.57 12.58 36.08
C GLY A 281 18.68 11.35 35.89
N SER A 282 18.75 10.38 36.81
CA SER A 282 17.91 9.17 36.84
C SER A 282 16.59 9.43 37.57
N TYR A 283 15.49 9.17 36.88
CA TYR A 283 14.13 9.39 37.33
C TYR A 283 13.25 8.20 36.97
N PHE A 284 12.13 8.09 37.66
CA PHE A 284 11.13 7.05 37.45
C PHE A 284 9.85 7.70 36.94
N TYR A 285 9.33 7.19 35.82
CA TYR A 285 8.18 7.75 35.10
C TYR A 285 7.10 6.69 34.90
N GLU A 286 5.86 7.15 34.89
CA GLU A 286 4.69 6.48 34.31
C GLU A 286 4.56 6.93 32.85
N CYS A 287 4.28 6.03 31.93
CA CYS A 287 4.11 6.32 30.50
C CYS A 287 2.71 5.92 30.04
N ASP A 288 2.00 6.84 29.39
CA ASP A 288 0.68 6.61 28.81
C ASP A 288 0.82 5.85 27.48
N GLU A 289 0.27 4.63 27.42
CA GLU A 289 0.41 3.75 26.25
C GLU A 289 -0.41 4.18 25.02
N ASP A 290 -1.39 5.07 25.19
CA ASP A 290 -2.24 5.59 24.12
C ASP A 290 -1.57 6.79 23.41
N THR A 291 -0.73 7.54 24.12
CA THR A 291 -0.17 8.83 23.67
C THR A 291 1.36 8.90 23.66
N GLY A 292 2.03 8.05 24.43
CA GLY A 292 3.47 8.10 24.67
C GLY A 292 3.91 9.01 25.82
N GLU A 293 3.07 9.94 26.28
CA GLU A 293 3.49 10.99 27.22
C GLU A 293 3.89 10.43 28.60
N CYS A 294 5.07 10.82 29.10
CA CYS A 294 5.61 10.38 30.39
C CYS A 294 5.33 11.38 31.52
N THR A 295 4.83 10.87 32.65
CA THR A 295 4.60 11.62 33.88
C THR A 295 5.62 11.24 34.97
N LEU A 296 6.30 12.23 35.55
CA LEU A 296 7.32 12.02 36.57
C LEU A 296 6.71 11.53 37.90
N ILE A 297 7.17 10.38 38.39
CA ILE A 297 6.83 9.86 39.73
C ILE A 297 7.84 10.38 40.76
N GLY A 298 9.14 10.23 40.49
CA GLY A 298 10.18 10.67 41.42
C GLY A 298 11.61 10.43 40.95
N GLN A 299 12.57 11.00 41.68
CA GLN A 299 14.00 10.80 41.41
C GLN A 299 14.50 9.50 42.02
N ILE A 300 15.33 8.76 41.28
CA ILE A 300 15.94 7.51 41.75
C ILE A 300 17.10 7.82 42.70
N GLU A 301 17.20 7.07 43.81
CA GLU A 301 18.18 7.34 44.86
C GLU A 301 19.62 7.43 44.33
N GLY A 302 20.34 8.49 44.72
CA GLY A 302 21.76 8.65 44.40
C GLY A 302 22.08 8.87 42.92
N ASN A 303 21.06 9.19 42.11
CA ASN A 303 21.17 9.27 40.65
C ASN A 303 21.64 7.93 40.04
N SER A 304 21.24 6.81 40.66
CA SER A 304 21.64 5.47 40.24
C SER A 304 21.01 5.16 38.87
N GLN A 305 21.81 4.70 37.92
CA GLN A 305 21.34 4.24 36.62
C GLN A 305 20.79 2.83 36.77
N ILE A 306 19.49 2.70 36.55
CA ILE A 306 18.75 1.45 36.69
C ILE A 306 18.57 0.83 35.32
N THR A 307 18.86 -0.46 35.24
CA THR A 307 18.72 -1.31 34.05
C THR A 307 18.13 -2.64 34.49
N ALA A 308 17.78 -3.50 33.52
CA ALA A 308 17.16 -4.79 33.77
C ALA A 308 16.05 -4.72 34.83
N SER A 309 14.90 -4.16 34.48
CA SER A 309 13.88 -3.81 35.46
C SER A 309 12.54 -4.47 35.16
N THR A 310 11.74 -4.76 36.18
CA THR A 310 10.40 -5.30 35.98
C THR A 310 9.48 -4.93 37.15
N ALA A 311 8.28 -4.43 36.82
CA ALA A 311 7.23 -4.15 37.80
C ALA A 311 6.42 -5.41 38.15
N SER A 312 6.56 -6.48 37.37
CA SER A 312 5.89 -7.75 37.62
C SER A 312 6.83 -8.95 37.50
N LEU A 313 6.66 -9.95 38.38
CA LEU A 313 7.40 -11.21 38.33
C LEU A 313 6.65 -12.30 37.53
N GLY A 314 5.44 -12.03 37.04
CA GLY A 314 4.71 -12.98 36.18
C GLY A 314 3.25 -12.59 35.96
N TRP A 315 2.66 -13.16 34.90
CA TRP A 315 1.29 -12.85 34.49
C TRP A 315 0.27 -13.83 35.10
N PHE A 316 -0.65 -13.30 35.91
CA PHE A 316 -1.75 -14.05 36.52
C PHE A 316 -3.09 -13.50 36.02
N VAL A 317 -3.74 -14.19 35.08
CA VAL A 317 -5.09 -13.78 34.64
C VAL A 317 -6.10 -14.06 35.76
N LEU A 318 -6.71 -13.00 36.28
CA LEU A 318 -7.66 -13.06 37.38
C LEU A 318 -9.06 -13.49 36.89
N PRO A 319 -9.90 -14.14 37.72
CA PRO A 319 -11.17 -14.71 37.25
C PRO A 319 -12.18 -13.67 36.75
N ASN A 320 -12.35 -12.55 37.45
CA ASN A 320 -13.27 -11.47 37.08
C ASN A 320 -12.52 -10.14 37.15
N ASP A 321 -12.47 -9.35 36.08
CA ASP A 321 -11.73 -8.08 36.03
C ASP A 321 -12.30 -7.22 34.88
N VAL A 322 -12.77 -6.00 35.19
CA VAL A 322 -13.37 -5.08 34.23
C VAL A 322 -12.74 -3.69 34.31
N GLY A 323 -12.23 -3.21 33.17
CA GLY A 323 -11.52 -1.93 33.08
C GLY A 323 -12.18 -0.95 32.11
N ILE A 324 -11.93 0.34 32.35
CA ILE A 324 -12.20 1.41 31.38
C ILE A 324 -10.99 1.52 30.45
N LYS A 325 -11.13 1.03 29.23
CA LYS A 325 -10.05 1.09 28.23
C LYS A 325 -9.79 2.52 27.76
N ALA A 326 -10.84 3.24 27.34
CA ALA A 326 -10.68 4.58 26.79
C ALA A 326 -11.95 5.44 26.89
N ILE A 327 -11.77 6.76 26.94
CA ILE A 327 -12.85 7.74 26.77
C ILE A 327 -12.76 8.30 25.35
N VAL A 328 -13.75 7.95 24.51
CA VAL A 328 -13.75 8.27 23.07
C VAL A 328 -14.39 9.63 22.81
N LYS A 329 -15.49 9.94 23.49
CA LYS A 329 -16.24 11.19 23.38
C LYS A 329 -16.78 11.63 24.75
N PRO A 330 -16.93 12.94 25.00
CA PRO A 330 -16.64 14.07 24.11
C PRO A 330 -15.13 14.36 23.95
N LYS A 331 -14.78 15.18 22.94
CA LYS A 331 -13.43 15.66 22.64
C LYS A 331 -13.44 17.18 22.57
N ASP A 332 -12.26 17.79 22.44
CA ASP A 332 -12.14 19.22 22.15
C ASP A 332 -12.91 19.59 20.87
N GLY A 333 -13.54 20.76 20.86
CA GLY A 333 -14.25 21.26 19.68
C GLY A 333 -15.45 22.15 19.99
N TYR A 334 -16.40 22.18 19.07
CA TYR A 334 -17.61 23.00 19.19
C TYR A 334 -18.64 22.32 20.10
N ALA A 335 -19.15 23.08 21.07
CA ALA A 335 -20.34 22.69 21.82
C ALA A 335 -21.55 22.62 20.88
N ASN A 336 -22.46 21.70 21.17
CA ASN A 336 -23.79 21.66 20.56
C ASN A 336 -24.80 21.14 21.59
N GLU A 337 -26.09 21.22 21.24
CA GLU A 337 -27.18 20.80 22.13
C GLU A 337 -27.11 19.30 22.50
N ASN A 338 -26.48 18.45 21.69
CA ASN A 338 -26.58 16.99 21.77
C ASN A 338 -25.21 16.30 21.63
N MET A 339 -24.32 16.56 22.58
CA MET A 339 -22.97 15.97 22.61
C MET A 339 -23.02 14.46 22.87
N GLU A 340 -22.27 13.70 22.10
CA GLU A 340 -22.15 12.26 22.29
C GLU A 340 -21.18 11.91 23.41
N VAL A 341 -21.50 10.87 24.17
CA VAL A 341 -20.70 10.37 25.30
C VAL A 341 -20.43 8.89 25.07
N VAL A 342 -19.17 8.53 24.82
CA VAL A 342 -18.79 7.18 24.38
C VAL A 342 -17.52 6.73 25.10
N VAL A 343 -17.58 5.53 25.69
CA VAL A 343 -16.50 4.91 26.48
C VAL A 343 -16.25 3.49 25.99
N LEU A 344 -14.98 3.07 25.93
CA LEU A 344 -14.59 1.69 25.69
C LEU A 344 -14.37 0.97 27.02
N ILE A 345 -15.02 -0.17 27.21
CA ILE A 345 -14.98 -0.96 28.45
C ILE A 345 -14.51 -2.37 28.09
N LYS A 346 -13.54 -2.90 28.83
CA LYS A 346 -12.89 -4.17 28.52
C LYS A 346 -12.98 -5.16 29.68
N ASN A 347 -13.15 -6.42 29.35
CA ASN A 347 -13.04 -7.53 30.29
C ASN A 347 -11.65 -8.15 30.22
N HIS A 348 -10.81 -7.82 31.21
CA HIS A 348 -9.45 -8.34 31.37
C HIS A 348 -9.44 -9.71 32.08
N GLY A 349 -10.57 -10.10 32.70
CA GLY A 349 -10.73 -11.34 33.42
C GLY A 349 -10.91 -12.58 32.54
N ASN A 350 -10.71 -13.77 33.13
CA ASN A 350 -10.85 -15.05 32.44
C ASN A 350 -12.30 -15.53 32.31
N ASN A 351 -13.23 -14.96 33.07
CA ASN A 351 -14.66 -15.27 33.00
C ASN A 351 -15.40 -14.27 32.10
N THR A 352 -16.49 -14.73 31.51
CA THR A 352 -17.51 -13.81 30.97
C THR A 352 -18.17 -13.07 32.13
N LEU A 353 -18.23 -11.75 32.05
CA LEU A 353 -18.89 -10.91 33.05
C LEU A 353 -20.32 -10.57 32.58
N ILE A 354 -21.20 -10.38 33.55
CA ILE A 354 -22.60 -10.01 33.36
C ILE A 354 -22.98 -8.94 34.38
N ASP A 355 -24.00 -8.15 34.08
CA ASP A 355 -24.54 -7.10 34.96
C ASP A 355 -23.45 -6.13 35.46
N ILE A 356 -22.72 -5.52 34.52
CA ILE A 356 -21.65 -4.55 34.82
C ILE A 356 -22.24 -3.13 34.81
N PRO A 357 -22.40 -2.48 35.97
CA PRO A 357 -22.71 -1.06 36.01
C PRO A 357 -21.51 -0.23 35.50
N ALA A 358 -21.75 0.55 34.46
CA ALA A 358 -20.83 1.55 33.93
C ALA A 358 -21.41 2.95 34.14
N SER A 359 -20.64 3.86 34.71
CA SER A 359 -21.08 5.23 35.04
C SER A 359 -20.16 6.26 34.42
N VAL A 360 -20.74 7.35 33.91
CA VAL A 360 -20.02 8.52 33.42
C VAL A 360 -20.51 9.76 34.14
N VAL A 361 -19.57 10.59 34.61
CA VAL A 361 -19.84 11.90 35.19
C VAL A 361 -19.02 12.95 34.48
N ILE A 362 -19.64 14.05 34.05
CA ILE A 362 -18.94 15.21 33.46
C ILE A 362 -19.04 16.39 34.43
N TYR A 363 -17.90 17.03 34.67
CA TYR A 363 -17.76 18.22 35.50
C TYR A 363 -17.35 19.41 34.66
N LYS A 364 -17.94 20.57 34.96
CA LYS A 364 -17.40 21.86 34.51
C LYS A 364 -16.22 22.28 35.38
N ASP A 365 -15.22 22.96 34.79
CA ASP A 365 -14.13 23.59 35.55
C ASP A 365 -14.68 24.44 36.72
N GLY A 366 -14.23 24.15 37.94
CA GLY A 366 -14.86 24.59 39.19
C GLY A 366 -15.74 23.56 39.92
N SER A 367 -15.79 22.30 39.45
CA SER A 367 -16.37 21.12 40.13
C SER A 367 -17.90 21.11 40.29
N ILE A 368 -18.64 21.68 39.34
CA ILE A 368 -20.10 21.52 39.26
C ILE A 368 -20.37 20.29 38.37
N GLU A 369 -21.12 19.31 38.89
CA GLU A 369 -21.59 18.15 38.13
C GLU A 369 -22.59 18.61 37.06
N ASP A 370 -22.30 18.28 35.80
CA ASP A 370 -23.06 18.71 34.62
C ASP A 370 -23.81 17.57 33.94
N TYR A 371 -23.29 16.35 34.07
CA TYR A 371 -23.85 15.13 33.51
C TYR A 371 -23.51 13.96 34.42
N ASN A 372 -24.46 13.05 34.65
CA ASN A 372 -24.25 11.88 35.50
C ASN A 372 -25.22 10.77 35.07
N GLU A 373 -24.70 9.76 34.39
CA GLU A 373 -25.49 8.65 33.87
C GLU A 373 -24.81 7.32 34.19
N THR A 374 -25.63 6.33 34.51
CA THR A 374 -25.21 4.95 34.75
C THR A 374 -26.01 4.02 33.86
N ILE A 375 -25.33 3.18 33.09
CA ILE A 375 -25.94 2.11 32.32
C ILE A 375 -25.48 0.75 32.84
N ASN A 376 -26.32 -0.27 32.69
CA ASN A 376 -25.96 -1.64 33.05
C ASN A 376 -25.67 -2.44 31.78
N ILE A 377 -24.44 -2.93 31.65
CA ILE A 377 -24.00 -3.78 30.54
C ILE A 377 -24.42 -5.21 30.85
N GLU A 378 -25.27 -5.79 29.99
CA GLU A 378 -25.82 -7.14 30.22
C GLU A 378 -24.72 -8.22 30.25
N LYS A 379 -23.72 -8.12 29.37
CA LYS A 379 -22.67 -9.13 29.20
C LYS A 379 -21.44 -8.56 28.49
N ILE A 380 -20.26 -8.96 28.94
CA ILE A 380 -18.99 -8.82 28.21
C ILE A 380 -18.23 -10.16 28.26
N ASN A 381 -17.91 -10.72 27.10
CA ASN A 381 -17.20 -11.99 27.00
C ASN A 381 -15.74 -11.82 27.45
N LYS A 382 -15.06 -12.94 27.73
CA LYS A 382 -13.63 -12.92 28.09
C LYS A 382 -12.82 -12.19 27.01
N GLY A 383 -11.98 -11.22 27.41
CA GLY A 383 -11.09 -10.48 26.52
C GLY A 383 -11.78 -9.51 25.57
N GLU A 384 -13.12 -9.39 25.63
CA GLU A 384 -13.89 -8.50 24.77
C GLU A 384 -13.75 -7.04 25.23
N THR A 385 -13.71 -6.12 24.27
CA THR A 385 -13.86 -4.67 24.49
C THR A 385 -15.18 -4.23 23.85
N LEU A 386 -16.02 -3.55 24.63
CA LEU A 386 -17.30 -3.00 24.18
C LEU A 386 -17.20 -1.48 24.06
N GLN A 387 -17.69 -0.95 22.94
CA GLN A 387 -18.00 0.46 22.82
C GLN A 387 -19.38 0.72 23.42
N VAL A 388 -19.41 1.58 24.42
CA VAL A 388 -20.60 1.87 25.21
C VAL A 388 -21.01 3.32 24.98
N GLU A 389 -22.20 3.49 24.40
CA GLU A 389 -22.81 4.79 24.15
C GLU A 389 -23.76 5.14 25.29
N PHE A 390 -23.48 6.26 25.95
CA PHE A 390 -24.34 6.82 26.99
C PHE A 390 -25.39 7.76 26.35
N PRO A 391 -26.45 8.16 27.09
CA PRO A 391 -27.34 9.22 26.65
C PRO A 391 -26.57 10.47 26.18
N LYS A 392 -27.15 11.20 25.22
CA LYS A 392 -26.53 12.45 24.76
C LYS A 392 -26.54 13.47 25.90
N TRP A 393 -25.47 14.23 25.99
CA TRP A 393 -25.28 15.28 26.98
C TRP A 393 -25.47 16.65 26.34
N THR A 394 -26.28 17.50 26.96
CA THR A 394 -26.35 18.93 26.65
C THR A 394 -25.55 19.68 27.70
N PRO A 395 -24.41 20.32 27.35
CA PRO A 395 -23.67 21.14 28.31
C PRO A 395 -24.56 22.22 28.90
N THR A 396 -24.54 22.46 30.22
CA THR A 396 -25.40 23.52 30.81
C THR A 396 -25.04 24.93 30.35
N ASP A 397 -23.83 25.11 29.82
CA ASP A 397 -23.39 26.37 29.21
C ASP A 397 -24.00 26.62 27.82
N TRP A 398 -24.62 25.61 27.21
CA TRP A 398 -25.36 25.76 25.95
C TRP A 398 -26.51 26.76 26.15
N GLN A 399 -26.54 27.78 25.31
CA GLN A 399 -27.45 28.92 25.33
C GLN A 399 -27.33 29.82 26.59
N SER A 400 -26.21 29.75 27.31
CA SER A 400 -25.93 30.67 28.43
C SER A 400 -24.53 31.31 28.37
N VAL A 401 -23.58 30.67 27.68
CA VAL A 401 -22.27 31.22 27.31
C VAL A 401 -22.22 31.39 25.79
N LYS A 402 -21.60 32.45 25.27
CA LYS A 402 -21.44 32.69 23.84
C LYS A 402 -20.04 33.20 23.51
N ASN A 403 -19.52 32.81 22.35
CA ASN A 403 -18.19 33.17 21.85
C ASN A 403 -17.08 32.99 22.89
N ASP A 404 -17.06 31.84 23.57
CA ASP A 404 -16.09 31.56 24.64
C ASP A 404 -15.79 30.07 24.77
N TYR A 405 -14.66 29.72 25.38
CA TYR A 405 -14.23 28.35 25.62
C TYR A 405 -14.36 27.97 27.10
N ILE A 406 -14.90 26.78 27.36
CA ILE A 406 -15.05 26.24 28.71
C ILE A 406 -14.37 24.86 28.79
N ASN A 407 -13.60 24.65 29.86
CA ASN A 407 -12.98 23.36 30.16
C ASN A 407 -13.95 22.46 30.92
N TYR A 408 -13.97 21.18 30.55
CA TYR A 408 -14.73 20.12 31.20
C TYR A 408 -13.82 18.93 31.52
N LYS A 409 -14.23 18.13 32.50
CA LYS A 409 -13.61 16.86 32.84
C LYS A 409 -14.64 15.75 32.82
N ILE A 410 -14.36 14.66 32.12
CA ILE A 410 -15.18 13.45 32.10
C ILE A 410 -14.50 12.36 32.94
N ASN A 411 -15.27 11.73 33.80
CA ASN A 411 -14.89 10.60 34.63
C ASN A 411 -15.74 9.38 34.22
N ALA A 412 -15.11 8.29 33.82
CA ALA A 412 -15.78 7.04 33.48
C ALA A 412 -15.39 5.95 34.47
N SER A 413 -16.33 5.08 34.83
CA SER A 413 -16.07 3.94 35.71
C SER A 413 -16.92 2.72 35.38
N ALA A 414 -16.38 1.52 35.61
CA ALA A 414 -17.09 0.25 35.49
C ALA A 414 -16.72 -0.65 36.65
N THR A 415 -17.67 -1.37 37.24
CA THR A 415 -17.36 -2.25 38.40
C THR A 415 -18.02 -3.61 38.27
N VAL A 416 -17.36 -4.66 38.77
CA VAL A 416 -17.93 -6.01 38.89
C VAL A 416 -17.68 -6.59 40.28
N TRP A 417 -18.51 -7.55 40.70
CA TRP A 417 -18.37 -8.17 42.02
C TRP A 417 -17.13 -9.07 42.10
N LEU A 418 -16.32 -8.88 43.14
CA LEU A 418 -15.00 -9.51 43.33
C LEU A 418 -14.00 -9.18 42.20
N ASP A 419 -13.93 -7.90 41.84
CA ASP A 419 -12.85 -7.36 41.03
C ASP A 419 -11.57 -7.23 41.88
N PRO A 420 -10.52 -8.01 41.59
CA PRO A 420 -9.26 -7.98 42.31
C PRO A 420 -8.31 -6.85 41.86
N THR A 421 -8.62 -6.15 40.77
CA THR A 421 -7.81 -5.09 40.14
C THR A 421 -8.61 -3.79 40.04
N PRO A 422 -9.14 -3.24 41.15
CA PRO A 422 -10.07 -2.11 41.14
C PRO A 422 -9.49 -0.78 40.59
N HIS A 423 -8.22 -0.75 40.22
CA HIS A 423 -7.50 0.42 39.73
C HIS A 423 -7.80 0.72 38.26
N ASN A 424 -8.01 -0.31 37.42
CA ASN A 424 -8.34 -0.13 35.99
C ASN A 424 -9.83 0.22 35.75
N ASN A 425 -10.65 0.18 36.80
CA ASN A 425 -12.08 0.42 36.78
C ASN A 425 -12.47 1.89 36.55
N TYR A 426 -11.51 2.82 36.49
CA TYR A 426 -11.74 4.26 36.42
C TYR A 426 -10.75 4.93 35.46
N LYS A 427 -11.25 5.81 34.59
CA LYS A 427 -10.42 6.71 33.75
C LYS A 427 -11.02 8.11 33.78
N GLU A 428 -10.18 9.14 33.75
CA GLU A 428 -10.62 10.54 33.61
C GLU A 428 -9.91 11.23 32.46
N LYS A 429 -10.56 12.24 31.87
CA LYS A 429 -10.02 13.02 30.76
C LYS A 429 -10.54 14.46 30.78
N TRP A 430 -9.66 15.41 30.51
CA TRP A 430 -10.02 16.81 30.28
C TRP A 430 -10.30 17.07 28.80
N PHE A 431 -11.22 17.98 28.51
CA PHE A 431 -11.51 18.47 27.16
C PHE A 431 -12.08 19.89 27.21
N LYS A 432 -12.00 20.62 26.10
CA LYS A 432 -12.34 22.04 25.97
C LYS A 432 -13.39 22.25 24.88
N LEU A 433 -14.51 22.89 25.23
CA LEU A 433 -15.60 23.19 24.29
C LEU A 433 -15.71 24.69 24.01
N TYR A 434 -15.83 25.04 22.72
CA TYR A 434 -16.17 26.39 22.25
C TYR A 434 -17.68 26.55 22.10
N PHE A 435 -18.25 27.57 22.72
CA PHE A 435 -19.66 27.93 22.61
C PHE A 435 -19.82 29.03 21.56
N PRO A 436 -20.56 28.79 20.45
CA PRO A 436 -20.75 29.78 19.39
C PRO A 436 -21.55 31.02 19.83
N TRP A 437 -21.79 31.96 18.92
CA TRP A 437 -22.71 33.07 19.16
C TRP A 437 -24.16 32.59 19.36
N PHE A 438 -25.03 33.41 19.95
CA PHE A 438 -26.42 32.98 20.17
C PHE A 438 -27.22 32.94 18.88
N ASN A 439 -27.25 34.05 18.16
CA ASN A 439 -27.85 34.14 16.82
C ASN A 439 -26.70 34.38 15.84
N ASP A 440 -26.48 33.42 14.94
CA ASP A 440 -25.42 33.47 13.93
C ASP A 440 -25.84 32.58 12.75
N ILE A 441 -26.32 33.19 11.66
CA ILE A 441 -26.49 32.50 10.37
C ILE A 441 -25.58 33.17 9.36
N GLY A 442 -24.62 32.41 8.83
CA GLY A 442 -23.70 32.88 7.79
C GLY A 442 -23.80 32.11 6.48
N ILE A 443 -23.21 32.69 5.43
CA ILE A 443 -22.84 31.95 4.23
C ILE A 443 -21.69 31.00 4.57
N LYS A 444 -21.92 29.70 4.38
CA LYS A 444 -20.86 28.70 4.54
C LYS A 444 -19.91 28.68 3.34
N ARG A 445 -20.46 28.81 2.14
CA ARG A 445 -19.72 28.91 0.86
C ARG A 445 -20.64 29.22 -0.32
N ILE A 446 -20.09 29.83 -1.36
CA ILE A 446 -20.65 29.84 -2.72
C ILE A 446 -20.31 28.52 -3.42
N ASN A 447 -21.32 27.76 -3.89
CA ASN A 447 -21.01 26.50 -4.59
C ASN A 447 -20.90 26.67 -6.10
N SER A 448 -21.62 27.61 -6.71
CA SER A 448 -21.49 27.86 -8.15
C SER A 448 -22.02 29.25 -8.56
N PRO A 449 -21.37 29.89 -9.55
CA PRO A 449 -20.03 29.60 -10.06
C PRO A 449 -18.94 30.02 -9.06
N SER A 450 -17.87 29.22 -8.89
CA SER A 450 -16.76 29.56 -7.97
C SER A 450 -15.38 29.11 -8.48
N LYS A 451 -15.27 28.67 -9.74
CA LYS A 451 -14.03 28.11 -10.29
C LYS A 451 -13.74 28.60 -11.70
N ASN A 452 -12.45 28.68 -12.02
CA ASN A 452 -11.97 28.94 -13.37
C ASN A 452 -12.48 27.87 -14.35
N GLY A 453 -12.85 28.26 -15.56
CA GLY A 453 -13.33 27.29 -16.55
C GLY A 453 -13.79 27.90 -17.87
N PRO A 454 -14.41 27.10 -18.76
CA PRO A 454 -14.92 27.61 -20.02
C PRO A 454 -16.20 28.42 -19.83
N GLY A 455 -16.37 29.51 -20.57
CA GLY A 455 -17.61 30.25 -20.62
C GLY A 455 -18.79 29.36 -21.04
N LYS A 456 -19.80 29.26 -20.17
CA LYS A 456 -21.06 28.54 -20.40
C LYS A 456 -22.16 29.09 -19.48
N THR A 457 -23.36 28.56 -19.57
CA THR A 457 -24.39 28.80 -18.55
C THR A 457 -24.05 28.02 -17.28
N TYR A 458 -24.09 28.70 -16.14
CA TYR A 458 -23.79 28.13 -14.83
C TYR A 458 -25.05 28.07 -13.95
N PRO A 459 -25.25 26.98 -13.19
CA PRO A 459 -26.17 27.03 -12.06
C PRO A 459 -25.64 28.03 -11.02
N VAL A 460 -26.54 28.72 -10.33
CA VAL A 460 -26.18 29.70 -9.30
C VAL A 460 -26.74 29.22 -7.97
N ASN A 461 -25.87 28.96 -6.99
CA ASN A 461 -26.31 28.55 -5.65
C ASN A 461 -25.24 28.78 -4.58
N THR A 462 -25.70 28.92 -3.35
CA THR A 462 -24.87 29.13 -2.16
C THR A 462 -25.33 28.21 -1.04
N THR A 463 -24.44 27.85 -0.13
CA THR A 463 -24.77 27.12 1.10
C THR A 463 -24.75 28.08 2.27
N ILE A 464 -25.82 28.12 3.06
CA ILE A 464 -25.90 28.83 4.33
C ILE A 464 -25.84 27.85 5.50
N LYS A 465 -25.42 28.31 6.67
CA LYS A 465 -25.39 27.50 7.89
C LYS A 465 -25.76 28.34 9.11
N ASN A 466 -26.53 27.77 10.02
CA ASN A 466 -26.69 28.33 11.36
C ASN A 466 -25.48 27.94 12.23
N PHE A 467 -24.57 28.88 12.45
CA PHE A 467 -23.41 28.71 13.34
C PHE A 467 -23.75 29.01 14.79
N GLY A 468 -24.91 29.62 15.05
CA GLY A 468 -25.36 30.01 16.37
C GLY A 468 -25.96 28.88 17.20
N GLN A 469 -26.39 29.24 18.41
CA GLN A 469 -26.97 28.32 19.40
C GLN A 469 -28.51 28.31 19.41
N TYR A 470 -29.16 29.32 18.83
CA TYR A 470 -30.61 29.41 18.68
C TYR A 470 -31.07 29.07 17.27
N GLU A 471 -32.32 28.65 17.14
CA GLU A 471 -32.98 28.54 15.84
C GLU A 471 -33.24 29.95 15.29
N ASN A 472 -32.86 30.18 14.04
CA ASN A 472 -33.00 31.46 13.36
C ASN A 472 -33.87 31.27 12.11
N CYS A 473 -34.71 32.25 11.78
CA CYS A 473 -35.60 32.20 10.61
C CYS A 473 -35.55 33.52 9.86
N CYS A 474 -36.31 33.55 8.76
CA CYS A 474 -36.81 34.80 8.20
C CYS A 474 -35.67 35.63 7.61
N ILE A 475 -34.77 34.95 6.91
CA ILE A 475 -33.54 35.47 6.35
C ILE A 475 -33.70 35.73 4.85
N SER A 476 -33.09 36.80 4.37
CA SER A 476 -32.97 37.04 2.93
C SER A 476 -31.55 36.70 2.49
N VAL A 477 -31.41 35.89 1.45
CA VAL A 477 -30.12 35.58 0.84
C VAL A 477 -30.09 36.22 -0.54
N ASN A 478 -29.12 37.10 -0.76
CA ASN A 478 -28.92 37.84 -1.99
C ASN A 478 -27.66 37.34 -2.68
N ILE A 479 -27.68 37.30 -4.02
CA ILE A 479 -26.53 36.91 -4.82
C ILE A 479 -26.37 37.86 -6.01
N SER A 480 -25.13 38.24 -6.30
CA SER A 480 -24.77 39.04 -7.47
C SER A 480 -23.55 38.45 -8.17
N ILE A 481 -23.51 38.56 -9.50
CA ILE A 481 -22.38 38.15 -10.33
C ILE A 481 -22.10 39.27 -11.34
N GLY A 482 -20.83 39.62 -11.49
CA GLY A 482 -20.44 40.67 -12.44
C GLY A 482 -18.93 40.75 -12.62
N LYS A 483 -18.47 41.82 -13.26
CA LYS A 483 -17.03 42.06 -13.42
C LYS A 483 -16.47 42.76 -12.17
N PRO A 484 -15.30 42.34 -11.66
CA PRO A 484 -14.67 43.03 -10.54
C PRO A 484 -14.14 44.41 -10.97
N ILE A 485 -14.48 45.46 -10.22
CA ILE A 485 -13.95 46.82 -10.38
C ILE A 485 -13.29 47.25 -9.07
N ILE A 486 -12.02 47.66 -9.14
CA ILE A 486 -11.35 48.40 -8.06
C ILE A 486 -11.69 49.89 -8.22
N LEU A 487 -12.40 50.47 -7.25
CA LEU A 487 -12.79 51.88 -7.29
C LEU A 487 -11.76 52.79 -6.61
N ASP A 488 -11.16 52.36 -5.50
CA ASP A 488 -10.20 53.14 -4.72
C ASP A 488 -9.34 52.25 -3.79
N THR A 489 -8.31 52.81 -3.17
CA THR A 489 -7.50 52.18 -2.11
C THR A 489 -7.63 53.02 -0.84
N LEU A 490 -8.35 52.54 0.16
CA LEU A 490 -8.66 53.28 1.39
C LEU A 490 -7.55 53.20 2.45
N LEU A 491 -6.80 52.11 2.46
CA LEU A 491 -5.62 51.92 3.31
C LEU A 491 -4.49 51.39 2.43
N SER A 492 -3.27 51.91 2.61
CA SER A 492 -2.08 51.38 1.97
C SER A 492 -0.87 51.62 2.87
N GLU A 493 -0.26 50.54 3.34
CA GLU A 493 1.00 50.54 4.07
C GLU A 493 1.97 49.56 3.39
N LYS A 494 2.95 50.11 2.67
CA LYS A 494 3.95 49.38 1.87
C LYS A 494 5.37 49.64 2.33
N ASN A 495 5.56 50.46 3.36
CA ASN A 495 6.86 50.92 3.78
C ASN A 495 6.82 51.30 5.27
N TRP A 496 7.07 50.28 6.10
CA TRP A 496 7.05 50.33 7.58
C TRP A 496 8.23 51.12 8.15
N SER A 497 8.33 52.39 7.76
CA SER A 497 9.44 53.27 8.12
C SER A 497 9.46 53.60 9.61
N GLU A 498 8.28 53.58 10.26
CA GLU A 498 8.03 53.66 11.70
C GLU A 498 7.04 52.53 12.07
N VAL A 499 7.19 51.92 13.25
CA VAL A 499 6.33 50.83 13.74
C VAL A 499 5.92 51.12 15.21
N PRO A 500 4.62 51.21 15.52
CA PRO A 500 3.51 51.34 14.56
C PRO A 500 3.65 52.64 13.72
N PRO A 501 3.23 52.66 12.45
CA PRO A 501 3.17 53.88 11.66
C PRO A 501 2.06 54.81 12.18
N GLN A 502 2.08 56.07 11.74
CA GLN A 502 1.13 57.07 12.24
C GLN A 502 -0.33 56.60 12.07
N GLY A 503 -1.07 56.55 13.17
CA GLY A 503 -2.48 56.16 13.20
C GLY A 503 -2.71 54.68 13.47
N TRP A 504 -1.67 53.84 13.45
CA TRP A 504 -1.75 52.46 13.93
C TRP A 504 -1.51 52.38 15.43
N HIS A 505 -2.06 51.34 16.04
CA HIS A 505 -1.93 51.01 17.46
C HIS A 505 -1.42 49.58 17.64
N ASP A 506 -0.68 49.35 18.72
CA ASP A 506 -0.13 48.05 19.10
C ASP A 506 -0.41 47.80 20.58
N ASP A 507 -1.40 46.97 20.88
CA ASP A 507 -1.86 46.72 22.26
C ASP A 507 -0.75 46.17 23.16
N HIS A 508 0.21 45.44 22.58
CA HIS A 508 1.35 44.91 23.32
C HIS A 508 2.14 46.04 24.03
N LYS A 509 2.24 47.21 23.39
CA LYS A 509 2.98 48.37 23.92
C LYS A 509 2.29 49.02 25.12
N ASP A 510 0.99 48.80 25.30
CA ASP A 510 0.25 49.29 26.47
C ASP A 510 0.58 48.49 27.74
N ILE A 511 0.99 47.24 27.58
CA ILE A 511 1.45 46.37 28.67
C ILE A 511 2.89 46.72 29.07
N GLY A 512 3.78 46.87 28.08
CA GLY A 512 5.17 47.28 28.30
C GLY A 512 5.91 47.63 27.00
N PRO A 513 6.85 48.59 27.04
CA PRO A 513 7.55 49.05 25.83
C PRO A 513 8.41 47.97 25.14
N GLU A 514 8.79 46.92 25.86
CA GLU A 514 9.56 45.78 25.37
C GLU A 514 8.75 44.79 24.51
N TYR A 515 7.42 44.77 24.62
CA TYR A 515 6.53 43.85 23.89
C TYR A 515 6.05 44.46 22.57
N GLY A 516 5.56 43.64 21.64
CA GLY A 516 4.90 44.09 20.41
C GLY A 516 5.77 44.11 19.16
N TRP A 517 5.21 44.72 18.12
CA TRP A 517 5.73 44.71 16.76
C TRP A 517 6.91 45.69 16.60
N GLU A 518 7.84 45.32 15.73
CA GLU A 518 9.05 46.08 15.47
C GLU A 518 9.34 46.21 13.99
N LYS A 519 10.09 47.26 13.65
CA LYS A 519 10.58 47.48 12.30
C LYS A 519 11.70 46.50 11.96
N SER A 520 11.53 45.76 10.87
CA SER A 520 12.58 44.95 10.25
C SER A 520 13.07 45.57 8.94
N TYR A 521 14.37 45.46 8.67
CA TYR A 521 14.96 45.86 7.38
C TYR A 521 15.07 44.69 6.39
N SER A 522 14.42 43.55 6.68
CA SER A 522 14.27 42.44 5.74
C SER A 522 13.14 42.67 4.73
N SER A 523 13.00 41.73 3.81
CA SER A 523 11.87 41.63 2.87
C SER A 523 11.36 40.19 2.84
N ASN A 524 11.22 39.59 4.03
CA ASN A 524 10.93 38.17 4.22
C ASN A 524 9.50 37.84 3.78
N SER A 525 8.51 38.71 4.06
CA SER A 525 7.13 38.60 3.55
C SER A 525 7.05 38.62 2.01
N GLY A 526 8.04 39.17 1.32
CA GLY A 526 8.07 39.31 -0.15
C GLY A 526 7.64 40.68 -0.67
N GLY A 527 7.44 41.66 0.22
CA GLY A 527 7.27 43.08 -0.10
C GLY A 527 8.58 43.88 -0.14
N SER A 528 8.49 45.18 0.13
CA SER A 528 9.63 46.10 0.09
C SER A 528 10.12 46.44 1.50
N SER A 529 11.40 46.18 1.79
CA SER A 529 12.02 46.62 3.05
C SER A 529 11.90 48.14 3.26
N PRO A 530 11.56 48.62 4.47
CA PRO A 530 11.31 47.88 5.72
C PRO A 530 9.90 47.28 5.86
N GLU A 531 9.80 46.14 6.53
CA GLU A 531 8.58 45.42 6.91
C GLU A 531 8.36 45.41 8.44
N VAL A 532 7.18 45.00 8.91
CA VAL A 532 6.90 44.85 10.35
C VAL A 532 7.12 43.39 10.80
N CYS A 533 7.66 43.19 12.00
CA CYS A 533 8.04 41.89 12.55
C CYS A 533 7.64 41.76 14.03
N LEU A 534 7.05 40.63 14.41
CA LEU A 534 6.79 40.24 15.80
C LEU A 534 7.65 39.03 16.14
N SER A 535 8.44 39.09 17.21
CA SER A 535 9.24 37.95 17.70
C SER A 535 8.55 37.27 18.88
N TYR A 536 8.82 35.98 19.09
CA TYR A 536 8.15 35.18 20.13
C TYR A 536 8.29 35.75 21.54
N ASP A 537 9.44 36.35 21.86
CA ASP A 537 9.75 36.94 23.16
C ASP A 537 9.02 38.26 23.41
N LYS A 538 8.44 38.84 22.35
CA LYS A 538 7.70 40.11 22.37
C LYS A 538 6.21 39.94 22.11
N ALA A 539 5.81 38.80 21.59
CA ALA A 539 4.43 38.44 21.33
C ALA A 539 3.68 38.15 22.63
N LEU A 540 2.44 38.62 22.70
CA LEU A 540 1.51 38.31 23.76
C LEU A 540 0.22 37.80 23.12
N GLU A 541 -0.29 36.69 23.63
CA GLU A 541 -1.55 36.12 23.13
C GLU A 541 -2.69 37.14 23.24
N ASN A 542 -3.60 37.16 22.25
CA ASN A 542 -4.80 38.00 22.22
C ASN A 542 -4.52 39.53 22.32
N ASN A 543 -3.39 39.99 21.77
CA ASN A 543 -3.07 41.42 21.62
C ASN A 543 -3.02 41.79 20.14
N TYR A 544 -3.58 42.96 19.79
CA TYR A 544 -3.85 43.34 18.40
C TYR A 544 -2.91 44.44 17.91
N PHE A 545 -2.49 44.31 16.66
CA PHE A 545 -1.78 45.36 15.91
C PHE A 545 -2.65 45.85 14.78
N TYR A 546 -3.12 47.10 14.86
CA TYR A 546 -4.23 47.55 14.02
C TYR A 546 -4.15 49.00 13.55
N SER A 547 -4.89 49.28 12.48
CA SER A 547 -4.92 50.56 11.79
C SER A 547 -5.67 51.66 12.56
N HIS A 548 -5.74 52.85 11.99
CA HIS A 548 -6.72 53.85 12.41
C HIS A 548 -8.12 53.44 11.93
N SER A 549 -9.16 54.09 12.45
CA SER A 549 -10.54 53.90 11.98
C SER A 549 -10.70 54.44 10.55
N ILE A 550 -11.25 53.63 9.67
CA ILE A 550 -11.59 53.92 8.29
C ILE A 550 -13.11 54.04 8.20
N ASP A 551 -13.62 55.13 7.61
CA ASP A 551 -15.06 55.31 7.38
C ASP A 551 -15.46 54.60 6.08
N THR A 552 -16.24 53.53 6.21
CA THR A 552 -16.73 52.70 5.11
C THR A 552 -18.24 52.83 4.92
N SER A 553 -18.91 53.81 5.53
CA SER A 553 -20.38 53.90 5.63
C SER A 553 -21.13 53.97 4.28
N ASN A 554 -20.43 54.26 3.19
CA ASN A 554 -21.03 54.44 1.85
C ASN A 554 -20.75 53.26 0.91
N TYR A 555 -20.10 52.21 1.39
CA TYR A 555 -19.60 51.12 0.57
C TYR A 555 -19.71 49.80 1.32
N ASP A 556 -20.18 48.76 0.66
CA ASP A 556 -20.49 47.50 1.34
C ASP A 556 -19.35 46.46 1.24
N PHE A 557 -18.39 46.66 0.33
CA PHE A 557 -17.43 45.61 -0.04
C PHE A 557 -15.99 46.10 -0.21
N PHE A 558 -15.05 45.39 0.44
CA PHE A 558 -13.61 45.66 0.40
C PHE A 558 -12.80 44.37 0.28
N ASN A 559 -11.59 44.47 -0.27
CA ASN A 559 -10.58 43.41 -0.19
C ASN A 559 -9.38 43.89 0.65
N LEU A 560 -9.06 43.15 1.71
CA LEU A 560 -7.79 43.27 2.42
C LEU A 560 -6.74 42.44 1.70
N LYS A 561 -5.67 43.10 1.27
CA LYS A 561 -4.46 42.45 0.77
C LYS A 561 -3.32 42.66 1.73
N PHE A 562 -2.51 41.63 1.93
CA PHE A 562 -1.24 41.74 2.63
C PHE A 562 -0.34 40.55 2.30
N LYS A 563 0.97 40.77 2.46
CA LYS A 563 1.97 39.70 2.45
C LYS A 563 2.36 39.36 3.86
N SER A 564 2.62 38.09 4.11
CA SER A 564 3.03 37.60 5.42
C SER A 564 4.11 36.54 5.30
N TYR A 565 5.00 36.44 6.27
CA TYR A 565 5.92 35.32 6.42
C TYR A 565 6.00 34.89 7.88
N ILE A 566 5.76 33.62 8.16
CA ILE A 566 5.97 33.02 9.47
C ILE A 566 7.26 32.21 9.48
N ASP A 567 8.10 32.44 10.47
CA ASP A 567 9.26 31.62 10.80
C ASP A 567 8.89 30.68 11.95
N HIS A 568 8.34 29.52 11.61
CA HIS A 568 7.87 28.51 12.56
C HIS A 568 9.04 27.83 13.28
N TYR A 569 8.84 27.51 14.57
CA TYR A 569 9.82 26.79 15.38
C TYR A 569 9.40 25.33 15.58
N SER A 570 8.24 25.08 16.19
CA SER A 570 7.68 23.73 16.43
C SER A 570 6.21 23.82 16.87
N GLY A 571 5.51 22.70 17.10
CA GLY A 571 4.19 22.72 17.75
C GLY A 571 3.01 23.03 16.82
N GLN A 572 2.66 22.09 15.94
CA GLN A 572 1.49 22.22 15.06
C GLN A 572 0.19 22.35 15.89
N GLY A 573 -0.62 23.36 15.57
CA GLY A 573 -1.90 23.62 16.22
C GLY A 573 -1.81 24.23 17.62
N LEU A 574 -0.61 24.60 18.10
CA LEU A 574 -0.40 25.22 19.41
C LEU A 574 -0.46 26.76 19.38
N TYR A 575 -0.43 27.34 18.19
CA TYR A 575 -0.71 28.76 17.94
C TYR A 575 -1.36 28.94 16.57
N SER A 576 -2.06 30.05 16.39
CA SER A 576 -2.60 30.50 15.10
C SER A 576 -2.30 31.97 14.84
N LEU A 577 -2.19 32.29 13.56
CA LEU A 577 -2.06 33.64 13.03
C LEU A 577 -3.41 34.09 12.51
N GLU A 578 -3.84 35.28 12.89
CA GLU A 578 -5.15 35.79 12.51
C GLU A 578 -5.04 37.24 11.99
N ALA A 579 -5.85 37.54 10.97
CA ALA A 579 -6.05 38.87 10.45
C ALA A 579 -7.55 39.13 10.28
N GLY A 580 -7.96 40.38 10.44
CA GLY A 580 -9.35 40.70 10.64
C GLY A 580 -9.65 42.18 10.71
N TYR A 581 -10.86 42.46 11.17
CA TYR A 581 -11.33 43.81 11.38
C TYR A 581 -12.07 43.97 12.71
N SER A 582 -12.22 45.23 13.13
CA SER A 582 -13.01 45.61 14.29
C SER A 582 -13.84 46.84 13.98
N LEU A 583 -14.99 46.98 14.64
CA LEU A 583 -15.88 48.15 14.50
C LEU A 583 -15.75 49.15 15.64
N ASP A 584 -15.33 48.68 16.81
CA ASP A 584 -15.22 49.43 18.05
C ASP A 584 -13.78 49.50 18.58
N GLY A 585 -12.86 48.69 18.03
CA GLY A 585 -11.49 48.50 18.51
C GLY A 585 -11.37 47.52 19.68
N GLU A 586 -12.48 46.91 20.12
CA GLU A 586 -12.54 45.98 21.25
C GLU A 586 -12.95 44.56 20.80
N THR A 587 -13.96 44.47 19.92
CA THR A 587 -14.48 43.23 19.35
C THR A 587 -13.85 42.99 17.99
N TRP A 588 -13.16 41.86 17.83
CA TRP A 588 -12.40 41.53 16.62
C TRP A 588 -13.02 40.37 15.85
N TYR A 589 -13.17 40.55 14.54
CA TYR A 589 -13.73 39.59 13.60
C TYR A 589 -12.64 39.05 12.68
N VAL A 590 -12.53 37.73 12.57
CA VAL A 590 -11.46 37.05 11.81
C VAL A 590 -11.89 36.88 10.36
N VAL A 591 -11.05 37.30 9.41
CA VAL A 591 -11.27 37.08 7.96
C VAL A 591 -10.16 36.26 7.32
N TRP A 592 -9.03 36.10 8.01
CA TRP A 592 -7.95 35.19 7.65
C TRP A 592 -7.40 34.52 8.90
N HIS A 593 -7.20 33.21 8.84
CA HIS A 593 -6.70 32.39 9.94
C HIS A 593 -5.78 31.30 9.38
N ASP A 594 -4.68 31.03 10.07
CA ASP A 594 -3.76 29.96 9.72
C ASP A 594 -3.09 29.34 10.97
N GLU A 595 -2.98 28.01 11.02
CA GLU A 595 -2.23 27.25 12.03
C GLU A 595 -0.94 26.67 11.42
N PRO A 596 0.20 27.37 11.51
CA PRO A 596 1.38 27.00 10.74
C PRO A 596 2.12 25.81 11.38
N TRP A 597 2.35 24.78 10.57
CA TRP A 597 3.22 23.61 10.82
C TRP A 597 4.66 23.72 10.28
N PHE A 598 4.99 24.77 9.52
CA PHE A 598 6.34 25.06 9.02
C PHE A 598 6.46 26.52 8.58
N SER A 599 7.69 27.03 8.43
CA SER A 599 7.94 28.41 8.00
C SER A 599 7.51 28.64 6.55
N ARG A 600 6.63 29.61 6.29
CA ARG A 600 6.11 29.86 4.93
C ARG A 600 5.68 31.30 4.71
N LYS A 601 5.61 31.67 3.42
CA LYS A 601 5.11 32.97 2.94
C LYS A 601 3.64 32.87 2.54
N TYR A 602 2.94 33.97 2.66
CA TYR A 602 1.56 34.15 2.23
C TYR A 602 1.44 35.42 1.40
N ASP A 603 0.64 35.36 0.34
CA ASP A 603 0.15 36.50 -0.42
C ASP A 603 -1.38 36.43 -0.33
N ILE A 604 -1.93 37.21 0.58
CA ILE A 604 -3.33 37.09 1.02
C ILE A 604 -4.16 38.17 0.36
N GLU A 605 -5.32 37.76 -0.16
CA GLU A 605 -6.40 38.63 -0.60
C GLU A 605 -7.69 38.05 -0.03
N VAL A 606 -8.30 38.76 0.92
CA VAL A 606 -9.51 38.32 1.61
C VAL A 606 -10.56 39.43 1.64
N PRO A 607 -11.83 39.11 1.43
CA PRO A 607 -12.91 40.08 1.49
C PRO A 607 -13.16 40.59 2.92
N ILE A 608 -13.61 41.84 3.04
CA ILE A 608 -14.02 42.49 4.29
C ILE A 608 -15.33 43.28 4.05
N MET A 609 -16.22 43.23 5.04
CA MET A 609 -17.46 44.00 5.02
C MET A 609 -17.26 45.50 5.24
N GLY A 610 -18.01 46.27 4.47
CA GLY A 610 -18.14 47.71 4.58
C GLY A 610 -19.42 48.16 5.29
N GLY A 611 -19.75 49.44 5.15
CA GLY A 611 -21.00 50.00 5.66
C GLY A 611 -20.91 50.56 7.07
N PHE A 612 -19.70 50.70 7.62
CA PHE A 612 -19.50 51.10 9.01
C PHE A 612 -18.88 52.50 9.11
N GLU A 613 -19.32 53.29 10.09
CA GLU A 613 -18.71 54.59 10.38
C GLU A 613 -17.27 54.46 10.90
N THR A 614 -16.93 53.30 11.48
CA THR A 614 -15.61 52.97 12.03
C THR A 614 -15.24 51.53 11.70
N LEU A 615 -14.19 51.35 10.89
CA LEU A 615 -13.58 50.05 10.57
C LEU A 615 -12.07 50.08 10.85
N TYR A 616 -11.57 49.14 11.63
CA TYR A 616 -10.14 48.93 11.90
C TYR A 616 -9.68 47.65 11.23
N ILE A 617 -8.47 47.61 10.68
CA ILE A 617 -7.83 46.39 10.17
C ILE A 617 -6.74 45.96 11.16
N GLY A 618 -6.68 44.69 11.53
CA GLY A 618 -5.74 44.22 12.54
C GLY A 618 -5.18 42.82 12.33
N PHE A 619 -4.10 42.55 13.05
CA PHE A 619 -3.34 41.29 13.05
C PHE A 619 -3.02 40.88 14.48
N TRP A 620 -3.20 39.60 14.82
CA TRP A 620 -2.96 39.08 16.16
C TRP A 620 -2.65 37.58 16.17
N LEU A 621 -2.26 37.10 17.34
CA LEU A 621 -1.88 35.72 17.61
C LEU A 621 -2.80 35.10 18.67
N LYS A 622 -3.20 33.84 18.48
CA LYS A 622 -3.80 32.98 19.51
C LYS A 622 -2.87 31.82 19.83
N GLY A 623 -2.95 31.29 21.06
CA GLY A 623 -2.07 30.23 21.52
C GLY A 623 -0.69 30.70 21.98
N ASP A 624 0.23 29.76 22.14
CA ASP A 624 1.51 30.01 22.78
C ASP A 624 2.56 30.54 21.77
N PRO A 625 3.09 31.76 21.95
CA PRO A 625 4.06 32.33 21.03
C PRO A 625 5.41 31.60 20.99
N TYR A 626 5.76 30.75 21.97
CA TYR A 626 7.03 30.00 21.97
C TYR A 626 7.24 29.06 20.78
N TYR A 627 6.19 28.79 20.01
CA TYR A 627 6.16 27.86 18.88
C TYR A 627 6.51 28.48 17.52
N PHE A 628 6.80 29.78 17.47
CA PHE A 628 7.41 30.44 16.31
C PHE A 628 8.63 31.26 16.72
N ASN A 629 9.47 31.65 15.77
CA ASN A 629 10.60 32.57 16.00
C ASN A 629 10.17 34.01 15.72
N ASN A 630 9.68 34.27 14.50
CA ASN A 630 9.31 35.60 14.02
C ASN A 630 8.12 35.55 13.04
N TRP A 631 7.23 36.54 13.09
CA TRP A 631 6.13 36.74 12.14
C TRP A 631 6.25 38.11 11.47
N TYR A 632 6.27 38.14 10.14
CA TYR A 632 6.47 39.35 9.33
C TYR A 632 5.22 39.68 8.52
N ILE A 633 4.92 40.99 8.36
CA ILE A 633 3.81 41.50 7.53
C ILE A 633 4.30 42.66 6.66
N ASP A 634 3.83 42.74 5.42
CA ASP A 634 4.10 43.85 4.51
C ASP A 634 3.00 44.03 3.45
N ASP A 635 3.07 45.11 2.66
CA ASP A 635 2.15 45.42 1.54
C ASP A 635 0.66 45.36 1.94
N VAL A 636 0.30 45.95 3.08
CA VAL A 636 -1.09 45.96 3.57
C VAL A 636 -1.92 46.97 2.80
N GLU A 637 -2.99 46.52 2.13
CA GLU A 637 -3.92 47.38 1.40
C GLU A 637 -5.37 47.03 1.71
N LEU A 638 -6.23 48.05 1.84
CA LEU A 638 -7.69 47.87 1.83
C LEU A 638 -8.23 48.48 0.54
N LEU A 639 -8.65 47.63 -0.39
CA LEU A 639 -9.17 48.03 -1.69
C LEU A 639 -10.68 48.13 -1.66
N LEU A 640 -11.22 49.26 -2.11
CA LEU A 640 -12.64 49.41 -2.37
C LEU A 640 -13.00 48.70 -3.67
N MET A 641 -13.85 47.70 -3.57
CA MET A 641 -14.28 46.86 -4.67
C MET A 641 -15.74 47.12 -5.01
N SER A 642 -16.11 46.94 -6.27
CA SER A 642 -17.49 47.00 -6.73
C SER A 642 -17.73 45.97 -7.83
N VAL A 643 -18.95 45.48 -7.90
CA VAL A 643 -19.40 44.54 -8.93
C VAL A 643 -20.09 45.34 -10.04
N ASP A 644 -19.56 45.26 -11.26
CA ASP A 644 -20.31 45.66 -12.46
C ASP A 644 -21.34 44.55 -12.75
N GLU A 645 -22.49 44.64 -12.08
CA GLU A 645 -23.50 43.58 -12.03
C GLU A 645 -24.01 43.19 -13.41
N GLU A 646 -23.82 41.91 -13.76
CA GLU A 646 -24.47 41.28 -14.91
C GLU A 646 -25.68 40.45 -14.48
N TYR A 647 -25.71 40.01 -13.22
CA TYR A 647 -26.73 39.13 -12.65
C TYR A 647 -26.95 39.46 -11.18
N THR A 648 -28.22 39.46 -10.77
CA THR A 648 -28.64 39.59 -9.36
C THR A 648 -29.88 38.73 -9.13
N ASP A 649 -29.94 38.01 -8.02
CA ASP A 649 -31.14 37.30 -7.57
C ASP A 649 -31.19 37.28 -6.04
N SER A 650 -32.36 36.97 -5.49
CA SER A 650 -32.58 36.94 -4.04
C SER A 650 -33.65 35.93 -3.68
N ASP A 651 -33.50 35.24 -2.55
CA ASP A 651 -34.52 34.38 -1.99
C ASP A 651 -34.76 34.70 -0.50
N HIS A 652 -35.98 34.46 -0.02
CA HIS A 652 -36.38 34.74 1.36
C HIS A 652 -36.90 33.49 2.05
N ILE A 653 -36.16 33.03 3.06
CA ILE A 653 -36.38 31.77 3.75
C ILE A 653 -37.17 32.06 5.03
N ASN A 654 -38.40 31.57 5.10
CA ASN A 654 -39.28 31.77 6.26
C ASN A 654 -39.21 30.64 7.30
N ASP A 655 -38.57 29.53 6.96
CA ASP A 655 -38.43 28.37 7.85
C ASP A 655 -37.36 28.63 8.91
N TYR A 656 -37.54 28.00 10.09
CA TYR A 656 -36.54 28.02 11.15
C TYR A 656 -35.43 27.02 10.82
N ILE A 657 -34.18 27.47 10.95
CA ILE A 657 -32.96 26.69 10.70
C ILE A 657 -32.37 26.34 12.06
N SER A 658 -32.24 25.05 12.36
CA SER A 658 -31.72 24.60 13.67
C SER A 658 -30.20 24.82 13.77
N PRO A 659 -29.63 24.96 14.99
CA PRO A 659 -28.19 25.07 15.20
C PRO A 659 -27.40 23.98 14.47
N GLY A 660 -26.41 24.38 13.67
CA GLY A 660 -25.57 23.49 12.88
C GLY A 660 -26.18 22.99 11.55
N GLU A 661 -27.46 23.29 11.27
CA GLU A 661 -28.12 22.92 10.01
C GLU A 661 -27.57 23.74 8.83
N GLU A 662 -27.48 23.10 7.67
CA GLU A 662 -27.01 23.69 6.41
C GLU A 662 -28.09 23.61 5.35
N LEU A 663 -28.30 24.70 4.61
CA LEU A 663 -29.26 24.77 3.50
C LEU A 663 -28.57 25.24 2.23
N ILE A 664 -28.89 24.59 1.10
CA ILE A 664 -28.45 25.02 -0.22
C ILE A 664 -29.57 25.86 -0.84
N ILE A 665 -29.24 27.09 -1.22
CA ILE A 665 -30.16 28.04 -1.84
C ILE A 665 -29.86 28.09 -3.32
N GLU A 666 -30.84 27.69 -4.14
CA GLU A 666 -30.73 27.64 -5.60
C GLU A 666 -31.42 28.86 -6.23
N PHE A 667 -30.68 29.56 -7.08
CA PHE A 667 -31.16 30.71 -7.84
C PHE A 667 -31.32 30.34 -9.33
N LYS A 668 -31.80 31.29 -10.15
CA LYS A 668 -31.82 31.07 -11.60
C LYS A 668 -30.40 30.90 -12.16
N GLU A 669 -30.30 30.14 -13.24
CA GLU A 669 -29.02 29.98 -13.93
C GLU A 669 -28.54 31.30 -14.51
N TRP A 670 -27.22 31.51 -14.51
CA TRP A 670 -26.56 32.68 -15.06
C TRP A 670 -25.81 32.32 -16.35
N THR A 671 -26.01 33.14 -17.39
CA THR A 671 -25.25 33.07 -18.64
C THR A 671 -24.39 34.34 -18.73
N PRO A 672 -23.05 34.23 -18.75
CA PRO A 672 -22.17 35.37 -18.88
C PRO A 672 -22.49 36.20 -20.12
N GLU A 673 -22.57 37.52 -20.00
CA GLU A 673 -22.91 38.41 -21.13
C GLU A 673 -21.92 38.23 -22.29
N PHE A 674 -20.65 37.92 -21.95
CA PHE A 674 -19.60 37.76 -22.94
C PHE A 674 -19.81 36.61 -23.93
N LEU A 675 -20.63 35.60 -23.58
CA LEU A 675 -21.02 34.55 -24.53
C LEU A 675 -21.77 35.09 -25.75
N HIS A 676 -22.47 36.22 -25.61
CA HIS A 676 -23.25 36.81 -26.70
C HIS A 676 -22.39 37.54 -27.74
N TYR A 677 -21.15 37.88 -27.42
CA TYR A 677 -20.26 38.61 -28.33
C TYR A 677 -19.46 37.71 -29.27
N GLU A 678 -19.41 36.39 -29.03
CA GLU A 678 -18.67 35.41 -29.84
C GLU A 678 -17.21 35.81 -30.11
N THR A 679 -16.51 36.29 -29.07
CA THR A 679 -15.10 36.68 -29.17
C THR A 679 -14.23 35.84 -28.24
N THR A 680 -13.10 35.37 -28.75
CA THR A 680 -12.10 34.63 -27.97
C THR A 680 -11.43 35.53 -26.93
N GLY A 681 -11.24 35.02 -25.72
CA GLY A 681 -10.54 35.73 -24.65
C GLY A 681 -10.80 35.14 -23.27
N LYS A 682 -10.17 35.73 -22.26
CA LYS A 682 -10.36 35.39 -20.84
C LYS A 682 -11.00 36.57 -20.11
N LYS A 683 -11.96 36.31 -19.22
CA LYS A 683 -12.65 37.34 -18.41
C LYS A 683 -12.74 36.91 -16.96
N ASP A 684 -12.41 37.83 -16.06
CA ASP A 684 -12.57 37.64 -14.63
C ASP A 684 -13.97 38.10 -14.20
N TYR A 685 -14.57 37.34 -13.29
CA TYR A 685 -15.85 37.58 -12.66
C TYR A 685 -15.70 37.51 -11.15
N ILE A 686 -16.58 38.22 -10.47
CA ILE A 686 -16.77 38.17 -9.03
C ILE A 686 -18.21 37.76 -8.77
N ILE A 687 -18.40 36.82 -7.86
CA ILE A 687 -19.71 36.46 -7.30
C ILE A 687 -19.71 36.85 -5.83
N THR A 688 -20.81 37.46 -5.39
CA THR A 688 -21.01 37.88 -4.01
C THR A 688 -22.34 37.34 -3.53
N SER A 689 -22.32 36.61 -2.43
CA SER A 689 -23.50 36.07 -1.75
C SER A 689 -23.56 36.67 -0.36
N PHE A 690 -24.69 37.24 0.05
CA PHE A 690 -24.83 37.81 1.39
C PHE A 690 -26.21 37.55 2.00
N ILE A 691 -26.24 37.52 3.33
CA ILE A 691 -27.45 37.36 4.13
C ILE A 691 -27.83 38.70 4.75
N GLU A 692 -29.13 38.99 4.78
CA GLU A 692 -29.68 40.06 5.61
C GLU A 692 -30.52 39.43 6.73
N ILE A 693 -30.06 39.59 7.97
CA ILE A 693 -30.72 39.08 9.18
C ILE A 693 -30.64 40.12 10.32
N ASP A 694 -31.78 40.39 10.96
CA ASP A 694 -31.83 41.28 12.12
C ASP A 694 -31.33 40.56 13.38
N GLY A 695 -30.33 41.14 14.06
CA GLY A 695 -29.85 40.65 15.36
C GLY A 695 -28.84 39.51 15.27
N ASP A 696 -28.24 39.29 14.10
CA ASP A 696 -27.05 38.48 13.94
C ASP A 696 -25.87 39.06 14.75
N GLU A 697 -25.19 38.20 15.48
CA GLU A 697 -24.12 38.60 16.40
C GLU A 697 -22.72 38.43 15.79
N ASN A 698 -22.61 37.84 14.59
CA ASN A 698 -21.36 37.57 13.90
C ASN A 698 -21.42 37.97 12.41
N PRO A 699 -21.47 39.27 12.11
CA PRO A 699 -21.66 39.74 10.73
C PRO A 699 -20.56 39.29 9.75
N ALA A 700 -19.39 38.85 10.25
CA ALA A 700 -18.25 38.48 9.41
C ALA A 700 -18.48 37.27 8.50
N ASN A 701 -19.44 36.39 8.81
CA ASN A 701 -19.79 35.25 7.96
C ASN A 701 -21.09 35.47 7.16
N ASP A 702 -21.71 36.65 7.24
CA ASP A 702 -22.93 36.96 6.50
C ASP A 702 -22.71 37.08 4.99
N ILE A 703 -21.45 37.21 4.56
CA ILE A 703 -21.07 37.40 3.16
C ILE A 703 -19.99 36.40 2.75
N ASP A 704 -20.06 35.95 1.52
CA ASP A 704 -19.00 35.21 0.86
C ASP A 704 -18.76 35.77 -0.54
N ILE A 705 -17.50 35.77 -0.98
CA ILE A 705 -17.08 36.28 -2.28
C ILE A 705 -16.10 35.32 -2.92
N GLU A 706 -16.35 35.00 -4.17
CA GLU A 706 -15.43 34.22 -5.00
C GLU A 706 -15.07 34.98 -6.27
N ILE A 707 -13.79 34.93 -6.65
CA ILE A 707 -13.28 35.49 -7.91
C ILE A 707 -12.85 34.32 -8.80
N PHE A 708 -13.34 34.32 -10.04
CA PHE A 708 -13.04 33.26 -11.01
C PHE A 708 -12.91 33.80 -12.42
N SER A 709 -12.18 33.09 -13.28
CA SER A 709 -11.97 33.45 -14.67
C SER A 709 -12.66 32.48 -15.63
N LEU A 710 -13.33 33.02 -16.64
CA LEU A 710 -13.92 32.25 -17.74
C LEU A 710 -13.14 32.43 -19.05
N ASP A 711 -12.83 31.31 -19.70
CA ASP A 711 -12.19 31.25 -21.01
C ASP A 711 -13.23 31.06 -22.11
N PHE A 712 -13.13 31.87 -23.17
CA PHE A 712 -14.04 31.87 -24.31
C PHE A 712 -13.24 31.60 -25.57
N PHE A 713 -13.64 30.62 -26.37
CA PHE A 713 -12.89 30.18 -27.55
C PHE A 713 -13.76 29.42 -28.54
N HIS A 714 -13.37 29.46 -29.81
CA HIS A 714 -13.96 28.65 -30.87
C HIS A 714 -13.11 27.41 -31.06
N ASP A 715 -13.73 26.24 -31.08
CA ASP A 715 -13.02 24.99 -31.37
C ASP A 715 -14.01 23.94 -31.88
N VAL A 716 -13.75 23.39 -33.04
CA VAL A 716 -14.43 22.18 -33.53
C VAL A 716 -13.36 21.25 -34.05
N GLY A 717 -13.49 19.95 -33.82
CA GLY A 717 -12.46 19.00 -34.19
C GLY A 717 -13.00 17.63 -34.57
N ILE A 718 -12.10 16.78 -35.07
CA ILE A 718 -12.38 15.39 -35.40
C ILE A 718 -12.09 14.54 -34.18
N SER A 719 -13.14 14.18 -33.44
CA SER A 719 -13.07 13.32 -32.27
C SER A 719 -12.49 11.95 -32.62
N LYS A 720 -13.05 11.25 -33.63
CA LYS A 720 -12.54 9.94 -34.08
C LYS A 720 -12.99 9.55 -35.49
N ILE A 721 -12.27 8.59 -36.08
CA ILE A 721 -12.68 7.86 -37.28
C ILE A 721 -13.29 6.54 -36.82
N THR A 722 -14.50 6.22 -37.29
CA THR A 722 -15.26 5.04 -36.86
C THR A 722 -15.33 3.94 -37.91
N SER A 723 -15.00 4.24 -39.17
CA SER A 723 -14.93 3.26 -40.26
C SER A 723 -13.93 3.72 -41.33
N PRO A 724 -13.14 2.80 -41.93
CA PRO A 724 -13.21 1.33 -41.86
C PRO A 724 -12.64 0.71 -40.57
N THR A 725 -13.24 -0.40 -40.14
CA THR A 725 -12.83 -1.22 -38.99
C THR A 725 -12.28 -2.57 -39.43
N GLY A 726 -11.25 -3.11 -38.76
CA GLY A 726 -10.53 -4.30 -39.21
C GLY A 726 -10.12 -5.31 -38.12
N GLY A 727 -9.82 -6.56 -38.54
CA GLY A 727 -9.35 -7.65 -37.68
C GLY A 727 -7.81 -7.68 -37.63
N ARG A 728 -7.25 -7.63 -36.41
CA ARG A 728 -6.05 -6.91 -35.90
C ARG A 728 -4.63 -7.37 -36.34
N PRO A 729 -3.48 -6.95 -35.78
CA PRO A 729 -3.23 -5.98 -34.72
C PRO A 729 -2.24 -4.86 -35.05
N HIS A 730 -2.42 -3.77 -34.31
CA HIS A 730 -1.33 -2.94 -33.83
C HIS A 730 -0.33 -3.81 -33.04
N TYR A 731 0.86 -4.03 -33.58
CA TYR A 731 1.97 -4.68 -32.86
C TYR A 731 2.90 -3.62 -32.25
N SER A 732 2.59 -3.30 -30.99
CA SER A 732 3.49 -2.95 -29.88
C SER A 732 2.58 -2.52 -28.73
N LEU A 733 2.13 -3.46 -27.89
CA LEU A 733 1.81 -3.09 -26.51
C LEU A 733 3.12 -3.24 -25.75
N VAL A 734 3.92 -2.18 -25.79
CA VAL A 734 4.75 -1.89 -24.62
C VAL A 734 3.73 -1.65 -23.50
N TYR A 735 3.60 -2.62 -22.62
CA TYR A 735 2.83 -2.42 -21.40
C TYR A 735 3.77 -1.74 -20.43
N TRP A 736 3.70 -0.41 -20.41
CA TRP A 736 4.10 0.35 -19.23
C TRP A 736 3.28 -0.19 -18.07
N ASN A 737 3.90 -0.45 -16.92
CA ASN A 737 3.26 -1.08 -15.76
C ASN A 737 1.97 -0.35 -15.30
N ASN A 738 1.78 0.89 -15.75
CA ASN A 738 0.71 1.83 -15.41
C ASN A 738 -0.23 2.18 -16.59
N GLY A 739 0.00 1.63 -17.79
CA GLY A 739 -0.84 1.84 -18.97
C GLY A 739 -0.52 3.06 -19.87
N ASN A 740 0.50 3.88 -19.60
CA ASN A 740 0.95 5.00 -20.47
C ASN A 740 2.48 5.22 -20.39
N PRO A 741 3.14 5.77 -21.45
CA PRO A 741 4.53 6.23 -21.38
C PRO A 741 4.66 7.57 -20.62
N ASP A 742 4.11 7.66 -19.40
CA ASP A 742 3.96 8.91 -18.64
C ASP A 742 5.09 9.16 -17.62
N GLY A 743 6.03 8.22 -17.47
CA GLY A 743 7.11 8.29 -16.49
C GLY A 743 6.67 8.15 -15.04
N ARG A 744 5.45 7.66 -14.76
CA ARG A 744 5.09 7.21 -13.40
C ARG A 744 5.99 6.03 -13.02
N TYR A 745 6.75 6.20 -11.93
CA TYR A 745 7.72 5.24 -11.38
C TYR A 745 9.10 5.18 -12.07
N ALA A 746 9.42 6.11 -12.99
CA ALA A 746 10.76 6.26 -13.55
C ALA A 746 11.78 6.62 -12.45
N LEU A 747 12.92 5.92 -12.42
CA LEU A 747 14.00 6.13 -11.44
C LEU A 747 15.05 7.09 -12.00
N PRO A 748 15.41 8.18 -11.30
CA PRO A 748 16.56 8.99 -11.66
C PRO A 748 17.86 8.24 -11.31
N GLY A 749 18.55 7.72 -12.32
CA GLY A 749 19.89 7.15 -12.18
C GLY A 749 20.94 8.27 -12.11
N SER A 750 21.33 8.68 -10.90
CA SER A 750 22.27 9.81 -10.72
C SER A 750 23.73 9.48 -11.06
N LYS A 751 24.08 8.21 -11.30
CA LYS A 751 25.40 7.79 -11.78
C LYS A 751 25.38 6.38 -12.36
N TYR A 752 25.71 6.25 -13.63
CA TYR A 752 26.17 4.99 -14.21
C TYR A 752 27.62 5.17 -14.65
N ASN A 753 28.57 4.40 -14.10
CA ASN A 753 29.96 4.32 -14.56
C ASN A 753 30.69 5.68 -14.81
N GLY A 754 30.37 6.72 -14.03
CA GLY A 754 30.96 8.06 -14.15
C GLY A 754 30.24 9.04 -15.09
N TYR A 755 29.07 8.69 -15.62
CA TYR A 755 28.21 9.55 -16.44
C TYR A 755 27.08 10.17 -15.61
N SER A 756 26.80 11.47 -15.81
CA SER A 756 25.70 12.23 -15.20
C SER A 756 24.46 12.33 -16.11
N ASN A 757 23.27 12.49 -15.51
CA ASN A 757 21.99 12.85 -16.16
C ASN A 757 21.32 11.77 -17.05
N ILE A 758 21.01 10.58 -16.51
CA ILE A 758 20.29 9.50 -17.22
C ILE A 758 18.87 9.36 -16.63
N LEU A 759 17.84 9.41 -17.47
CA LEU A 759 16.45 9.10 -17.11
C LEU A 759 16.17 7.62 -17.34
N ILE A 760 15.80 6.86 -16.30
CA ILE A 760 15.55 5.42 -16.39
C ILE A 760 14.06 5.13 -16.16
N ASP A 761 13.41 4.44 -17.09
CA ASP A 761 12.00 4.01 -16.93
C ASP A 761 11.80 2.53 -17.26
N ASP A 762 10.81 1.88 -16.63
CA ASP A 762 10.53 0.45 -16.80
C ASP A 762 9.40 0.18 -17.80
N PHE A 763 9.57 -0.88 -18.60
CA PHE A 763 8.57 -1.27 -19.58
C PHE A 763 8.56 -2.78 -19.81
N TYR A 764 7.38 -3.32 -20.13
CA TYR A 764 7.22 -4.73 -20.48
C TYR A 764 6.93 -4.88 -21.98
N VAL A 765 7.72 -5.70 -22.66
CA VAL A 765 7.44 -6.15 -24.02
C VAL A 765 6.92 -7.58 -24.00
N THR A 766 5.73 -7.79 -24.56
CA THR A 766 5.08 -9.11 -24.64
C THR A 766 5.68 -10.05 -25.68
N GLU A 767 6.49 -9.51 -26.60
CA GLU A 767 7.17 -10.19 -27.70
C GLU A 767 8.41 -9.40 -28.13
N ASP A 768 9.30 -10.01 -28.90
CA ASP A 768 10.53 -9.37 -29.39
C ASP A 768 10.20 -8.10 -30.20
N SER A 769 10.69 -6.94 -29.75
CA SER A 769 10.26 -5.62 -30.21
C SER A 769 11.44 -4.80 -30.76
N TYR A 770 11.17 -3.94 -31.76
CA TYR A 770 12.20 -3.13 -32.44
C TYR A 770 12.12 -1.65 -32.01
N PHE A 771 13.24 -1.07 -31.57
CA PHE A 771 13.34 0.35 -31.17
C PHE A 771 14.20 1.15 -32.16
N ILE A 772 13.72 2.33 -32.58
CA ILE A 772 14.35 3.15 -33.62
C ILE A 772 14.22 4.67 -33.42
N THR A 773 13.31 5.17 -32.59
CA THR A 773 13.12 6.61 -32.35
C THR A 773 12.44 6.81 -31.00
N GLY A 774 12.52 8.03 -30.46
CA GLY A 774 11.80 8.43 -29.26
C GLY A 774 11.61 9.94 -29.20
N GLN A 775 10.72 10.39 -28.32
CA GLN A 775 10.46 11.80 -28.05
C GLN A 775 10.68 12.09 -26.57
N VAL A 776 11.31 13.22 -26.26
CA VAL A 776 11.61 13.66 -24.89
C VAL A 776 11.22 15.13 -24.74
N HIS A 777 10.61 15.47 -23.61
CA HIS A 777 10.25 16.85 -23.27
C HIS A 777 11.27 17.44 -22.28
N PHE A 778 11.74 18.65 -22.55
CA PHE A 778 12.68 19.41 -21.73
C PHE A 778 12.11 20.78 -21.36
N ILE A 779 12.52 21.32 -20.20
CA ILE A 779 12.32 22.74 -19.86
C ILE A 779 13.67 23.46 -19.94
N TRP A 780 13.80 24.47 -20.82
CA TRP A 780 15.03 25.26 -20.96
C TRP A 780 14.95 26.64 -20.31
N ASN A 781 16.08 27.14 -19.80
CA ASN A 781 16.16 28.54 -19.34
C ASN A 781 15.95 29.55 -20.49
N ASN A 782 15.25 30.65 -20.20
CA ASN A 782 15.04 31.75 -21.16
C ASN A 782 16.38 32.32 -21.67
N GLY A 783 16.55 32.39 -22.99
CA GLY A 783 17.64 33.14 -23.64
C GLY A 783 18.80 32.32 -24.23
N TYR A 784 18.72 30.99 -24.25
CA TYR A 784 19.80 30.13 -24.80
C TYR A 784 19.32 29.30 -26.00
N THR A 785 20.17 29.17 -27.02
CA THR A 785 20.00 28.20 -28.11
C THR A 785 20.40 26.81 -27.61
N SER A 786 19.67 25.79 -28.03
CA SER A 786 19.97 24.39 -27.75
C SER A 786 21.43 24.04 -28.01
N ASN A 787 22.12 23.52 -27.00
CA ASN A 787 23.47 22.97 -27.16
C ASN A 787 23.44 21.43 -27.13
N LEU A 788 22.27 20.82 -27.30
CA LEU A 788 22.16 19.37 -27.44
C LEU A 788 23.02 18.95 -28.64
N LYS A 789 23.97 18.06 -28.41
CA LYS A 789 24.88 17.56 -29.45
C LYS A 789 24.48 16.17 -29.89
N LYS A 790 23.95 15.38 -28.97
CA LYS A 790 23.57 13.97 -29.16
C LYS A 790 22.73 13.49 -27.99
N ILE A 791 22.07 12.36 -28.17
CA ILE A 791 21.32 11.62 -27.16
C ILE A 791 21.90 10.20 -27.11
N ASN A 792 22.25 9.73 -25.92
CA ASN A 792 22.54 8.32 -25.69
C ASN A 792 21.28 7.62 -25.16
N VAL A 793 21.09 6.38 -25.58
CA VAL A 793 19.97 5.52 -25.20
C VAL A 793 20.52 4.18 -24.71
N TYR A 794 20.04 3.71 -23.56
CA TYR A 794 20.48 2.49 -22.87
C TYR A 794 19.29 1.58 -22.63
N PHE A 795 19.47 0.26 -22.70
CA PHE A 795 18.47 -0.70 -22.25
C PHE A 795 19.09 -1.69 -21.25
N PHE A 796 18.37 -1.94 -20.16
CA PHE A 796 18.74 -2.87 -19.11
C PHE A 796 17.65 -3.92 -18.98
N LYS A 797 18.02 -5.18 -18.78
CA LYS A 797 17.06 -6.26 -18.56
C LYS A 797 16.68 -6.31 -17.08
N ASP A 798 15.39 -6.42 -16.78
CA ASP A 798 14.89 -6.52 -15.40
C ASP A 798 14.93 -7.98 -14.93
N GLU A 799 15.89 -8.32 -14.05
CA GLU A 799 16.12 -9.69 -13.56
C GLU A 799 15.56 -9.96 -12.13
N ASN A 800 14.53 -9.22 -11.68
CA ASN A 800 13.93 -9.31 -10.33
C ASN A 800 14.91 -8.97 -9.18
N LEU A 801 15.55 -7.81 -9.24
CA LEU A 801 16.19 -7.21 -8.06
C LEU A 801 15.26 -6.11 -7.53
N CYS A 802 14.46 -6.44 -6.52
CA CYS A 802 13.75 -5.41 -5.76
C CYS A 802 14.79 -4.49 -5.12
N ASN A 803 14.78 -3.21 -5.50
CA ASN A 803 15.64 -2.11 -5.04
C ASN A 803 16.92 -1.87 -5.88
N PRO A 804 16.88 -0.98 -6.90
CA PRO A 804 18.10 -0.47 -7.54
C PRO A 804 18.76 0.52 -6.59
N SER A 805 19.64 0.04 -5.73
CA SER A 805 20.59 0.92 -5.05
C SER A 805 21.46 1.64 -6.10
N LEU A 806 21.61 2.95 -5.96
CA LEU A 806 22.30 3.87 -6.89
C LEU A 806 23.79 3.57 -7.16
N GLU A 807 24.34 2.47 -6.65
CA GLU A 807 25.77 2.17 -6.75
C GLU A 807 26.12 0.97 -7.66
N GLU A 808 25.17 0.12 -8.06
CA GLU A 808 25.47 -1.06 -8.89
C GLU A 808 24.37 -1.35 -9.93
N TYR A 809 24.28 -0.55 -10.99
CA TYR A 809 23.58 -0.97 -12.20
C TYR A 809 24.45 -1.97 -12.98
N PRO A 810 23.90 -3.10 -13.46
CA PRO A 810 24.59 -3.96 -14.42
C PRO A 810 24.87 -3.18 -15.72
N GLU A 811 25.88 -3.61 -16.48
CA GLU A 811 26.16 -3.03 -17.79
C GLU A 811 24.90 -3.10 -18.69
N PRO A 812 24.56 -2.02 -19.43
CA PRO A 812 23.40 -2.05 -20.30
C PRO A 812 23.56 -3.18 -21.32
N GLU A 813 22.50 -3.95 -21.49
CA GLU A 813 22.45 -5.03 -22.50
C GLU A 813 22.63 -4.42 -23.91
N TYR A 814 22.11 -3.20 -24.08
CA TYR A 814 22.16 -2.43 -25.32
C TYR A 814 22.46 -0.96 -25.01
N SER A 815 23.38 -0.34 -25.75
CA SER A 815 23.67 1.10 -25.66
C SER A 815 23.89 1.70 -27.03
N TRP A 816 23.30 2.86 -27.27
CA TRP A 816 23.34 3.56 -28.56
C TRP A 816 23.50 5.06 -28.37
N GLU A 817 24.03 5.71 -29.40
CA GLU A 817 24.25 7.15 -29.47
C GLU A 817 23.68 7.67 -30.79
N THR A 818 22.96 8.79 -30.75
CA THR A 818 22.48 9.48 -31.95
C THR A 818 22.60 10.99 -31.83
N ASP A 819 23.03 11.63 -32.91
CA ASP A 819 23.00 13.07 -33.14
C ASP A 819 21.92 13.48 -34.17
N ASP A 820 21.07 12.54 -34.60
CA ASP A 820 19.93 12.80 -35.48
C ASP A 820 18.66 13.03 -34.64
N PHE A 821 18.30 14.31 -34.46
CA PHE A 821 17.11 14.72 -33.71
C PHE A 821 16.54 16.06 -34.22
N ASN A 822 15.24 16.28 -33.98
CA ASN A 822 14.54 17.53 -34.22
C ASN A 822 14.06 18.12 -32.90
N GLU A 823 14.19 19.44 -32.72
CA GLU A 823 13.75 20.13 -31.51
C GLU A 823 12.74 21.22 -31.86
N TYR A 824 11.70 21.38 -31.04
CA TYR A 824 10.68 22.41 -31.21
C TYR A 824 10.06 22.85 -29.88
N THR A 825 9.76 24.14 -29.75
CA THR A 825 9.07 24.71 -28.60
C THR A 825 7.56 24.47 -28.71
N THR A 826 6.90 24.06 -27.64
CA THR A 826 5.43 23.87 -27.63
C THR A 826 4.65 25.18 -27.48
N GLY A 827 5.32 26.23 -27.00
CA GLY A 827 4.67 27.49 -26.59
C GLY A 827 4.15 27.45 -25.16
N ASN A 828 4.20 26.29 -24.49
CA ASN A 828 3.92 26.18 -23.07
C ASN A 828 5.12 26.68 -22.25
N TYR A 829 4.83 27.27 -21.10
CA TYR A 829 5.84 27.77 -20.17
C TYR A 829 5.62 27.19 -18.78
N PHE A 830 6.68 26.65 -18.20
CA PHE A 830 6.71 26.15 -16.82
C PHE A 830 7.77 26.94 -16.05
N PHE A 831 7.43 27.50 -14.90
CA PHE A 831 8.37 28.36 -14.15
C PHE A 831 8.92 29.55 -14.99
N ASN A 832 8.09 30.14 -15.86
CA ASN A 832 8.50 31.15 -16.85
C ASN A 832 9.57 30.66 -17.86
N ARG A 833 9.69 29.36 -18.10
CA ARG A 833 10.65 28.73 -19.01
C ARG A 833 9.94 27.91 -20.09
N PRO A 834 10.36 27.98 -21.36
CA PRO A 834 9.69 27.26 -22.44
C PRO A 834 9.89 25.74 -22.34
N GLU A 835 8.82 25.00 -22.61
CA GLU A 835 8.86 23.57 -22.90
C GLU A 835 9.34 23.33 -24.34
N ILE A 836 10.22 22.36 -24.49
CA ILE A 836 10.85 21.98 -25.75
C ILE A 836 10.80 20.48 -25.91
N ILE A 837 10.24 20.04 -27.03
CA ILE A 837 10.15 18.65 -27.41
C ILE A 837 11.32 18.32 -28.32
N VAL A 838 11.94 17.17 -28.09
CA VAL A 838 13.04 16.63 -28.90
C VAL A 838 12.66 15.24 -29.40
N ASP A 839 12.53 15.11 -30.72
CA ASP A 839 12.33 13.85 -31.42
C ASP A 839 13.69 13.33 -31.91
N PHE A 840 14.15 12.15 -31.47
CA PHE A 840 15.44 11.58 -31.85
C PHE A 840 15.31 10.28 -32.64
N TYR A 841 16.27 9.98 -33.51
CA TYR A 841 16.27 8.81 -34.40
C TYR A 841 17.53 7.98 -34.19
N LEU A 842 17.42 6.65 -34.12
CA LEU A 842 18.57 5.75 -34.04
C LEU A 842 19.06 5.40 -35.45
N TYR A 843 20.38 5.33 -35.63
CA TYR A 843 21.02 4.95 -36.90
C TYR A 843 20.76 3.50 -37.32
N GLU A 844 20.60 2.60 -36.35
CA GLU A 844 20.27 1.18 -36.53
C GLU A 844 19.19 0.78 -35.50
N TYR A 845 18.34 -0.19 -35.84
CA TYR A 845 17.27 -0.64 -34.96
C TYR A 845 17.80 -1.59 -33.86
N ILE A 846 17.21 -1.51 -32.67
CA ILE A 846 17.53 -2.35 -31.52
C ILE A 846 16.43 -3.40 -31.36
N ILE A 847 16.80 -4.69 -31.25
CA ILE A 847 15.85 -5.77 -30.96
C ILE A 847 15.86 -6.04 -29.46
N ILE A 848 14.73 -5.81 -28.80
CA ILE A 848 14.51 -6.05 -27.37
C ILE A 848 13.66 -7.32 -27.23
N PRO A 849 14.23 -8.43 -26.72
CA PRO A 849 13.48 -9.67 -26.52
C PRO A 849 12.30 -9.51 -25.56
N LYS A 850 11.30 -10.40 -25.66
CA LYS A 850 10.19 -10.49 -24.68
C LYS A 850 10.71 -10.47 -23.24
N GLY A 851 10.18 -9.58 -22.41
CA GLY A 851 10.62 -9.42 -21.03
C GLY A 851 10.30 -8.06 -20.43
N LYS A 852 10.67 -7.87 -19.18
CA LYS A 852 10.70 -6.57 -18.51
C LYS A 852 12.07 -5.93 -18.74
N TRP A 853 12.07 -4.64 -19.00
CA TRP A 853 13.25 -3.87 -19.36
C TRP A 853 13.20 -2.50 -18.71
N TYR A 854 14.36 -1.88 -18.54
CA TYR A 854 14.50 -0.47 -18.26
C TYR A 854 15.12 0.23 -19.47
N ILE A 855 14.69 1.45 -19.79
CA ILE A 855 15.30 2.33 -20.79
C ILE A 855 15.96 3.53 -20.11
N GLY A 856 17.22 3.79 -20.41
CA GLY A 856 17.98 4.96 -19.97
C GLY A 856 18.14 5.98 -21.10
N ILE A 857 17.78 7.25 -20.92
CA ILE A 857 18.03 8.32 -21.91
C ILE A 857 18.96 9.38 -21.33
N GLN A 858 20.01 9.74 -22.08
CA GLN A 858 21.00 10.72 -21.67
C GLN A 858 21.23 11.78 -22.77
N PRO A 859 20.78 13.03 -22.58
CA PRO A 859 21.19 14.12 -23.46
C PRO A 859 22.65 14.51 -23.21
N VAL A 860 23.42 14.75 -24.28
CA VAL A 860 24.83 15.15 -24.18
C VAL A 860 25.06 16.46 -24.90
N GLY A 861 25.83 17.36 -24.27
CA GLY A 861 26.10 18.70 -24.78
C GLY A 861 25.36 19.81 -24.03
N ILE A 862 24.41 19.44 -23.17
CA ILE A 862 23.82 20.33 -22.16
C ILE A 862 24.90 20.63 -21.10
N ILE A 863 25.15 21.90 -20.83
CA ILE A 863 25.98 22.31 -19.68
C ILE A 863 25.12 22.10 -18.44
N ASP A 864 25.64 21.35 -17.46
CA ASP A 864 24.95 20.76 -16.29
C ASP A 864 24.09 21.72 -15.43
N ASP A 865 24.06 23.02 -15.70
CA ASP A 865 23.36 24.04 -14.91
C ASP A 865 22.09 24.62 -15.58
N LEU A 866 21.67 24.15 -16.78
CA LEU A 866 20.79 24.96 -17.66
C LEU A 866 19.55 24.27 -18.30
N ALA A 867 19.27 22.99 -18.05
CA ALA A 867 18.05 22.33 -18.52
C ALA A 867 17.48 21.38 -17.45
N TYR A 868 16.15 21.36 -17.31
CA TYR A 868 15.44 20.54 -16.33
C TYR A 868 14.59 19.47 -17.03
N ILE A 869 14.50 18.29 -16.45
CA ILE A 869 13.69 17.15 -16.93
C ILE A 869 12.45 17.04 -16.02
N LEU A 870 11.26 16.87 -16.60
CA LEU A 870 9.99 16.68 -15.90
C LEU A 870 9.69 15.18 -15.71
N THR A 871 9.14 14.78 -14.54
CA THR A 871 8.56 13.45 -14.29
C THR A 871 7.22 13.56 -13.52
N ALA A 872 6.32 12.57 -13.67
CA ALA A 872 4.94 12.60 -13.16
C ALA A 872 4.70 11.71 -11.91
N LYS A 873 3.65 12.04 -11.14
CA LYS A 873 3.28 11.48 -9.82
C LYS A 873 2.11 10.48 -9.92
N SER A 874 2.21 9.30 -9.31
CA SER A 874 1.26 8.87 -8.27
C SER A 874 1.65 7.57 -7.55
N LYS A 875 1.71 7.69 -6.22
CA LYS A 875 1.87 6.70 -5.13
C LYS A 875 3.30 6.57 -4.61
N GLU A 876 3.57 7.48 -3.67
CA GLU A 876 4.60 7.39 -2.62
C GLU A 876 6.06 7.28 -3.06
N CYS A 877 6.55 8.21 -3.90
CA CYS A 877 7.97 8.58 -3.96
C CYS A 877 8.24 9.92 -4.70
N MET A 878 9.44 10.46 -4.47
CA MET A 878 9.92 11.85 -4.50
C MET A 878 9.85 12.64 -5.84
N VAL A 879 9.62 13.96 -5.72
CA VAL A 879 10.00 14.97 -6.73
C VAL A 879 11.40 15.48 -6.39
N MET A 880 12.33 15.52 -7.35
CA MET A 880 13.64 16.16 -7.18
C MET A 880 13.88 17.20 -8.27
N ALA A 881 14.11 18.45 -7.86
CA ALA A 881 14.60 19.52 -8.72
C ALA A 881 16.01 19.93 -8.27
N ASP A 882 16.97 20.07 -9.19
CA ASP A 882 18.29 20.64 -8.89
C ASP A 882 18.17 22.17 -8.87
N LEU A 883 17.95 22.76 -7.68
CA LEU A 883 17.77 24.20 -7.49
C LEU A 883 18.90 24.79 -6.62
N PRO A 884 20.17 24.74 -7.07
CA PRO A 884 21.31 25.19 -6.27
C PRO A 884 21.33 26.72 -6.07
N TYR A 885 20.50 27.47 -6.81
CA TYR A 885 20.34 28.92 -6.63
C TYR A 885 19.46 29.30 -5.42
N TRP A 886 18.80 28.32 -4.78
CA TRP A 886 17.89 28.52 -3.64
C TRP A 886 18.35 27.76 -2.37
N ASP A 887 19.64 27.43 -2.25
CA ASP A 887 20.26 26.78 -1.08
C ASP A 887 19.66 25.42 -0.66
N TYR A 888 18.89 24.76 -1.53
CA TYR A 888 18.50 23.36 -1.33
C TYR A 888 19.70 22.44 -1.56
N GLN A 889 19.89 21.42 -0.69
CA GLN A 889 20.84 20.35 -0.98
C GLN A 889 20.46 19.65 -2.29
N ARG A 890 21.47 19.34 -3.11
CA ARG A 890 21.29 18.48 -4.29
C ARG A 890 20.53 17.22 -3.87
N TRP A 891 19.40 16.95 -4.53
CA TRP A 891 18.55 15.77 -4.31
C TRP A 891 17.74 15.78 -3.01
N THR A 892 17.06 16.90 -2.70
CA THR A 892 16.09 16.94 -1.60
C THR A 892 14.74 16.36 -2.05
N SER A 893 14.18 15.41 -1.29
CA SER A 893 12.82 14.91 -1.47
C SER A 893 11.79 15.94 -1.02
N SER A 894 10.71 16.13 -1.78
CA SER A 894 9.62 17.00 -1.35
C SER A 894 8.26 16.38 -1.70
N GLU A 895 7.44 16.11 -0.69
CA GLU A 895 6.01 15.76 -0.83
C GLU A 895 5.11 16.99 -1.02
N LYS A 896 5.62 18.21 -0.81
CA LYS A 896 4.83 19.45 -0.72
C LYS A 896 4.90 20.38 -1.94
N LEU A 897 5.23 19.86 -3.11
CA LEU A 897 5.14 20.62 -4.36
C LEU A 897 3.97 20.10 -5.22
N TRP A 898 2.97 20.98 -5.39
CA TRP A 898 1.82 20.98 -6.32
C TRP A 898 0.49 20.34 -5.86
N TRP A 899 -0.52 21.20 -5.75
CA TRP A 899 -1.94 20.91 -5.70
C TRP A 899 -2.47 20.65 -7.13
N GLU A 900 -3.32 19.65 -7.24
CA GLU A 900 -4.37 19.36 -8.24
C GLU A 900 -4.13 19.63 -9.75
N GLU A 901 -4.28 18.54 -10.53
CA GLU A 901 -4.59 18.49 -11.98
C GLU A 901 -3.59 19.09 -12.99
N LEU A 902 -2.40 18.52 -13.15
CA LEU A 902 -1.60 18.74 -14.37
C LEU A 902 -0.85 17.46 -14.81
N ASP A 903 -1.39 16.80 -15.85
CA ASP A 903 -0.77 15.68 -16.58
C ASP A 903 0.21 16.24 -17.62
N LEU A 904 1.49 15.88 -17.54
CA LEU A 904 2.49 16.19 -18.56
C LEU A 904 3.28 14.93 -18.89
N SER A 905 2.92 14.35 -20.04
CA SER A 905 3.47 13.13 -20.61
C SER A 905 4.75 13.40 -21.41
N TRP A 906 5.63 12.41 -21.50
CA TRP A 906 6.43 12.19 -22.71
C TRP A 906 5.75 11.07 -23.51
N GLY A 907 6.17 10.83 -24.74
CA GLY A 907 5.57 9.78 -25.56
C GLY A 907 6.60 9.18 -26.48
N LEU A 908 7.05 7.95 -26.24
CA LEU A 908 7.82 7.23 -27.25
C LEU A 908 6.90 6.94 -28.45
N SER A 909 7.01 7.77 -29.50
CA SER A 909 6.43 7.44 -30.79
C SER A 909 7.26 6.34 -31.42
N LEU A 910 6.86 5.09 -31.21
CA LEU A 910 7.33 4.00 -32.05
C LEU A 910 6.87 4.32 -33.48
N ILE A 911 7.79 4.60 -34.40
CA ILE A 911 7.50 4.51 -35.84
C ILE A 911 8.43 3.51 -36.50
N TYR A 912 8.17 2.24 -36.19
CA TYR A 912 7.88 1.20 -37.16
C TYR A 912 8.68 1.20 -38.48
N THR A 913 9.80 0.48 -38.48
CA THR A 913 10.38 -0.13 -39.69
C THR A 913 10.24 -1.65 -39.56
N SER A 914 9.65 -2.42 -40.45
CA SER A 914 9.02 -2.15 -41.75
C SER A 914 8.01 -3.26 -42.07
N ARG A 915 7.24 -3.72 -41.09
CA ARG A 915 6.22 -4.76 -41.28
C ARG A 915 4.92 -4.24 -40.68
N ALA A 916 4.02 -3.74 -41.53
CA ALA A 916 2.60 -3.59 -41.23
C ALA A 916 2.14 -2.83 -39.94
N ILE A 917 2.75 -1.71 -39.51
CA ILE A 917 2.26 -0.98 -38.29
C ILE A 917 1.81 0.48 -38.56
N TRP A 918 1.70 0.86 -39.83
CA TRP A 918 1.13 2.15 -40.23
C TRP A 918 -0.41 2.09 -40.35
N ALA A 919 -1.02 0.91 -40.19
CA ALA A 919 -2.44 0.66 -40.40
C ALA A 919 -3.22 0.62 -39.08
N ASN A 920 -4.17 1.53 -38.92
CA ASN A 920 -5.16 1.53 -37.84
C ASN A 920 -6.25 0.46 -38.02
N ALA A 921 -6.45 -0.02 -39.25
CA ALA A 921 -7.38 -1.11 -39.57
C ALA A 921 -6.78 -2.07 -40.61
N PHE A 922 -6.94 -3.38 -40.39
CA PHE A 922 -6.65 -4.42 -41.37
C PHE A 922 -7.92 -5.03 -41.92
N ILE A 923 -8.08 -5.00 -43.24
CA ILE A 923 -9.30 -5.43 -43.91
C ILE A 923 -8.98 -6.36 -45.08
N LYS A 924 -9.94 -7.20 -45.45
CA LYS A 924 -9.92 -7.87 -46.75
C LYS A 924 -10.29 -6.88 -47.86
N PRO A 925 -9.88 -7.15 -49.12
CA PRO A 925 -10.40 -6.42 -50.26
C PRO A 925 -11.94 -6.42 -50.29
N GLY A 926 -12.54 -5.26 -50.51
CA GLY A 926 -13.99 -5.10 -50.53
C GLY A 926 -14.47 -3.66 -50.32
N LEU A 927 -15.79 -3.50 -50.39
CA LEU A 927 -16.48 -2.24 -50.10
C LEU A 927 -16.48 -1.98 -48.59
N GLN A 928 -16.22 -0.74 -48.18
CA GLN A 928 -16.22 -0.30 -46.78
C GLN A 928 -16.87 1.08 -46.64
N ASP A 929 -17.58 1.28 -45.54
CA ASP A 929 -18.07 2.60 -45.11
C ASP A 929 -16.91 3.51 -44.67
N ILE A 930 -17.05 4.82 -44.87
CA ILE A 930 -16.09 5.83 -44.43
C ILE A 930 -16.81 6.78 -43.47
N ASN A 931 -16.51 6.67 -42.17
CA ASN A 931 -17.26 7.37 -41.14
C ASN A 931 -16.33 8.05 -40.13
N ALA A 932 -16.73 9.23 -39.65
CA ALA A 932 -16.02 9.98 -38.61
C ALA A 932 -17.00 10.69 -37.66
N ILE A 933 -16.53 11.04 -36.47
CA ILE A 933 -17.28 11.88 -35.52
C ILE A 933 -16.56 13.22 -35.39
N VAL A 934 -17.31 14.30 -35.57
CA VAL A 934 -16.86 15.66 -35.31
C VAL A 934 -17.54 16.20 -34.06
N GLU A 935 -16.86 17.08 -33.33
CA GLU A 935 -17.30 17.58 -32.03
C GLU A 935 -16.96 19.07 -31.87
N ASN A 936 -17.80 19.78 -31.13
CA ASN A 936 -17.60 21.18 -30.76
C ASN A 936 -17.00 21.26 -29.37
N TYR A 937 -15.70 21.56 -29.32
CA TYR A 937 -14.95 21.74 -28.10
C TYR A 937 -14.97 23.19 -27.59
N GLY A 938 -15.49 24.13 -28.39
CA GLY A 938 -15.53 25.55 -28.09
C GLY A 938 -16.72 25.98 -27.25
N THR A 939 -16.66 27.20 -26.73
CA THR A 939 -17.74 27.82 -25.93
C THR A 939 -18.87 28.39 -26.77
N PHE A 940 -18.75 28.33 -28.09
CA PHE A 940 -19.72 28.92 -29.03
C PHE A 940 -20.34 27.86 -29.94
N PRO A 941 -21.62 27.97 -30.30
CA PRO A 941 -22.24 27.14 -31.33
C PRO A 941 -21.51 27.26 -32.68
N LYS A 942 -21.39 26.16 -33.43
CA LYS A 942 -20.80 26.17 -34.77
C LYS A 942 -21.80 25.72 -35.82
N TYR A 943 -21.95 26.53 -36.88
CA TYR A 943 -22.88 26.25 -37.98
C TYR A 943 -22.19 26.29 -39.32
N ASN A 944 -22.77 25.55 -40.28
CA ASN A 944 -22.39 25.57 -41.69
C ASN A 944 -20.90 25.25 -41.93
N ILE A 945 -20.35 24.28 -41.19
CA ILE A 945 -19.00 23.77 -41.43
C ILE A 945 -19.04 22.65 -42.48
N THR A 946 -17.90 22.41 -43.12
CA THR A 946 -17.73 21.38 -44.15
C THR A 946 -16.57 20.49 -43.76
N CYS A 947 -16.76 19.17 -43.83
CA CYS A 947 -15.74 18.16 -43.55
C CYS A 947 -15.39 17.42 -44.83
N TYR A 948 -14.11 17.08 -45.00
CA TYR A 948 -13.57 16.42 -46.18
C TYR A 948 -12.97 15.07 -45.83
N ALA A 949 -13.14 14.09 -46.71
CA ALA A 949 -12.50 12.79 -46.62
C ALA A 949 -11.67 12.53 -47.88
N GLU A 950 -10.42 12.09 -47.73
CA GLU A 950 -9.54 11.70 -48.84
C GLU A 950 -8.88 10.33 -48.55
N ILE A 951 -8.82 9.43 -49.53
CA ILE A 951 -8.04 8.18 -49.42
C ILE A 951 -6.88 8.22 -50.42
N TRP A 952 -5.69 7.88 -49.92
CA TRP A 952 -4.43 7.81 -50.66
C TRP A 952 -3.92 6.36 -50.68
N GLU A 953 -3.74 5.77 -51.86
CA GLU A 953 -3.07 4.45 -51.99
C GLU A 953 -1.55 4.64 -52.06
N PHE A 954 -0.78 3.75 -51.43
CA PHE A 954 0.70 3.73 -51.45
C PHE A 954 1.24 2.50 -52.19
N ILE A 955 0.44 1.97 -53.12
CA ILE A 955 0.78 0.81 -53.95
C ILE A 955 1.50 1.26 -55.22
N THR A 956 0.96 2.28 -55.90
CA THR A 956 1.50 2.80 -57.17
C THR A 956 2.65 3.79 -56.97
N ASP A 957 2.54 4.66 -55.97
CA ASP A 957 3.61 5.53 -55.48
C ASP A 957 3.83 5.27 -53.98
N PRO A 958 4.77 4.39 -53.61
CA PRO A 958 5.02 4.05 -52.20
C PRO A 958 5.61 5.19 -51.36
N ILE A 959 6.06 6.29 -51.97
CA ILE A 959 6.71 7.41 -51.28
C ILE A 959 5.70 8.54 -51.03
N ASN A 960 4.99 8.96 -52.07
CA ASN A 960 4.10 10.13 -51.98
C ASN A 960 2.61 9.77 -51.85
N GLY A 961 2.26 8.52 -52.15
CA GLY A 961 0.87 8.09 -52.27
C GLY A 961 0.17 8.68 -53.51
N THR A 962 -0.86 7.99 -53.98
CA THR A 962 -1.74 8.43 -55.05
C THR A 962 -3.14 8.59 -54.48
N LYS A 963 -3.72 9.79 -54.55
CA LYS A 963 -5.11 10.02 -54.12
C LYS A 963 -6.09 9.26 -55.03
N VAL A 964 -6.95 8.46 -54.42
CA VAL A 964 -7.90 7.56 -55.11
C VAL A 964 -9.37 7.79 -54.73
N TYR A 965 -9.63 8.57 -53.67
CA TYR A 965 -10.97 8.93 -53.20
C TYR A 965 -10.97 10.34 -52.65
N THR A 966 -12.09 11.05 -52.85
CA THR A 966 -12.39 12.33 -52.23
C THR A 966 -13.89 12.44 -52.04
N ASP A 967 -14.32 12.94 -50.89
CA ASP A 967 -15.72 13.24 -50.60
C ASP A 967 -15.82 14.43 -49.63
N GLU A 968 -16.99 15.07 -49.57
CA GLU A 968 -17.27 16.21 -48.70
C GLU A 968 -18.69 16.16 -48.13
N ILE A 969 -18.82 16.52 -46.84
CA ILE A 969 -20.11 16.72 -46.18
C ILE A 969 -20.17 18.18 -45.73
N ALA A 970 -21.12 18.93 -46.29
CA ALA A 970 -21.33 20.34 -46.01
C ALA A 970 -22.58 20.57 -45.15
N ASN A 971 -22.73 21.79 -44.62
CA ASN A 971 -23.85 22.23 -43.76
C ASN A 971 -23.96 21.49 -42.42
N ILE A 972 -22.83 21.05 -41.87
CA ILE A 972 -22.74 20.42 -40.55
C ILE A 972 -23.02 21.50 -39.48
N ASN A 973 -23.83 21.16 -38.48
CA ASN A 973 -24.25 22.11 -37.44
C ASN A 973 -24.08 21.47 -36.05
N LEU A 974 -23.20 22.06 -35.25
CA LEU A 974 -22.91 21.68 -33.87
C LEU A 974 -23.41 22.79 -32.92
N PRO A 975 -24.73 22.87 -32.65
CA PRO A 975 -25.32 23.97 -31.91
C PRO A 975 -25.04 23.93 -30.41
N ILE A 976 -24.59 22.79 -29.88
CA ILE A 976 -24.30 22.58 -28.46
C ILE A 976 -22.79 22.85 -28.26
N PRO A 977 -22.40 23.92 -27.54
CA PRO A 977 -21.01 24.18 -27.18
C PRO A 977 -20.45 23.11 -26.23
N LEU A 978 -19.13 22.94 -26.23
CA LEU A 978 -18.34 22.04 -25.36
C LEU A 978 -18.64 20.53 -25.45
N GLU A 979 -19.81 20.12 -25.96
CA GLU A 979 -20.28 18.72 -25.93
C GLU A 979 -21.01 18.29 -27.22
N GLY A 980 -21.24 19.20 -28.18
CA GLY A 980 -22.01 18.90 -29.38
C GLY A 980 -21.23 18.01 -30.36
N ALA A 981 -21.71 16.80 -30.64
CA ALA A 981 -21.09 15.87 -31.57
C ALA A 981 -22.03 15.40 -32.69
N GLU A 982 -21.48 15.13 -33.87
CA GLU A 982 -22.21 14.61 -35.04
C GLU A 982 -21.40 13.51 -35.74
N THR A 983 -22.07 12.42 -36.10
CA THR A 983 -21.48 11.35 -36.91
C THR A 983 -21.65 11.69 -38.39
N LEU A 984 -20.54 11.69 -39.12
CA LEU A 984 -20.47 11.94 -40.55
C LEU A 984 -20.31 10.61 -41.29
N GLU A 985 -21.20 10.36 -42.25
CA GLU A 985 -21.20 9.18 -43.12
C GLU A 985 -20.89 9.62 -44.55
N PHE A 986 -19.66 9.35 -45.01
CA PHE A 986 -19.19 9.65 -46.37
C PHE A 986 -19.52 8.49 -47.33
N ASP A 987 -19.41 8.72 -48.63
CA ASP A 987 -19.64 7.70 -49.66
C ASP A 987 -18.70 6.49 -49.47
N GLU A 988 -19.23 5.26 -49.59
CA GLU A 988 -18.44 4.02 -49.45
C GLU A 988 -17.26 3.94 -50.45
N PHE A 989 -16.15 3.32 -50.04
CA PHE A 989 -14.99 3.08 -50.91
C PHE A 989 -14.68 1.58 -51.07
N ASN A 990 -14.39 1.15 -52.31
CA ASN A 990 -14.07 -0.23 -52.64
C ASN A 990 -12.55 -0.46 -52.73
N PHE A 991 -11.98 -1.12 -51.71
CA PHE A 991 -10.57 -1.49 -51.64
C PHE A 991 -10.30 -2.73 -52.50
N THR A 992 -9.82 -2.53 -53.72
CA THR A 992 -9.67 -3.62 -54.71
C THR A 992 -8.29 -4.26 -54.75
N LYS A 993 -7.25 -3.60 -54.23
CA LYS A 993 -5.87 -4.11 -54.24
C LYS A 993 -5.34 -4.28 -52.83
N GLU A 994 -4.64 -5.38 -52.61
CA GLU A 994 -3.80 -5.60 -51.43
C GLU A 994 -2.67 -4.57 -51.36
N GLY A 995 -2.50 -3.97 -50.19
CA GLY A 995 -1.48 -2.96 -49.95
C GLY A 995 -1.92 -1.87 -48.98
N ARG A 996 -1.21 -0.74 -49.02
CA ARG A 996 -1.31 0.32 -48.04
C ARG A 996 -2.16 1.51 -48.51
N TYR A 997 -3.14 1.95 -47.71
CA TYR A 997 -3.97 3.13 -47.93
C TYR A 997 -4.06 4.04 -46.69
N SER A 998 -4.01 5.36 -46.84
CA SER A 998 -4.29 6.31 -45.76
C SER A 998 -5.59 7.06 -46.03
N LEU A 999 -6.51 7.04 -45.07
CA LEU A 999 -7.68 7.92 -45.00
C LEU A 999 -7.31 9.17 -44.20
N ARG A 1000 -7.60 10.33 -44.77
CA ARG A 1000 -7.47 11.64 -44.12
C ARG A 1000 -8.85 12.27 -44.01
N ILE A 1001 -9.25 12.61 -42.80
CA ILE A 1001 -10.42 13.45 -42.53
C ILE A 1001 -9.92 14.85 -42.15
N GLU A 1002 -10.53 15.88 -42.71
CA GLU A 1002 -10.17 17.28 -42.46
C GLU A 1002 -11.41 18.15 -42.31
N LEU A 1003 -11.48 18.89 -41.21
CA LEU A 1003 -12.55 19.81 -40.87
C LEU A 1003 -11.97 21.24 -40.79
N PRO A 1004 -11.88 21.99 -41.90
CA PRO A 1004 -11.41 23.36 -41.85
C PRO A 1004 -12.51 24.26 -41.27
N ALA A 1005 -12.33 24.72 -40.04
CA ALA A 1005 -13.23 25.68 -39.39
C ALA A 1005 -12.60 27.07 -39.24
N ASN A 1006 -13.45 28.11 -39.30
CA ASN A 1006 -13.07 29.50 -39.04
C ASN A 1006 -14.27 30.27 -38.46
N PRO A 1007 -14.14 31.05 -37.37
CA PRO A 1007 -13.03 31.05 -36.42
C PRO A 1007 -12.88 29.68 -35.74
N ASP A 1008 -11.63 29.35 -35.41
CA ASP A 1008 -11.21 28.16 -34.69
C ASP A 1008 -9.82 28.41 -34.11
N ASP A 1009 -9.74 28.37 -32.78
CA ASP A 1009 -8.57 28.72 -31.99
C ASP A 1009 -7.63 27.52 -31.77
N LYS A 1010 -8.08 26.28 -32.02
CA LYS A 1010 -7.29 25.04 -31.83
C LYS A 1010 -7.27 24.15 -33.06
N GLN A 1011 -6.43 24.51 -34.03
CA GLN A 1011 -6.40 23.84 -35.34
C GLN A 1011 -5.82 22.41 -35.36
N ASN A 1012 -5.24 21.93 -34.26
CA ASN A 1012 -4.56 20.62 -34.22
C ASN A 1012 -5.52 19.43 -34.26
N ASN A 1013 -6.77 19.59 -33.81
CA ASN A 1013 -7.80 18.55 -33.84
C ASN A 1013 -8.60 18.53 -35.17
N ASN A 1014 -8.35 19.46 -36.09
CA ASN A 1014 -9.05 19.58 -37.37
C ASN A 1014 -8.67 18.53 -38.41
N LYS A 1015 -7.64 17.73 -38.16
CA LYS A 1015 -7.15 16.73 -39.12
C LYS A 1015 -6.87 15.43 -38.43
N LYS A 1016 -7.36 14.33 -38.99
CA LYS A 1016 -7.09 12.98 -38.50
C LYS A 1016 -6.70 12.07 -39.66
N TYR A 1017 -5.63 11.30 -39.45
CA TYR A 1017 -5.15 10.31 -40.39
C TYR A 1017 -5.47 8.91 -39.87
N TRP A 1018 -5.76 7.99 -40.78
CA TRP A 1018 -6.11 6.61 -40.48
C TRP A 1018 -5.50 5.70 -41.54
N GLY A 1019 -4.52 4.89 -41.17
CA GLY A 1019 -3.93 3.91 -42.08
C GLY A 1019 -4.79 2.65 -42.20
N ILE A 1020 -4.81 2.03 -43.37
CA ILE A 1020 -5.70 0.92 -43.72
C ILE A 1020 -4.93 -0.14 -44.50
N GLY A 1021 -4.51 -1.21 -43.83
CA GLY A 1021 -3.86 -2.36 -44.45
C GLY A 1021 -4.88 -3.27 -45.11
N VAL A 1022 -4.86 -3.36 -46.44
CA VAL A 1022 -5.70 -4.32 -47.17
C VAL A 1022 -4.89 -5.58 -47.39
N ASP A 1023 -5.23 -6.68 -46.73
CA ASP A 1023 -4.49 -7.94 -46.77
C ASP A 1023 -5.31 -9.06 -47.44
N TYR A 1024 -4.68 -9.77 -48.36
CA TYR A 1024 -5.27 -10.90 -49.10
C TYR A 1024 -4.34 -12.11 -49.18
N THR A 1025 -3.11 -12.00 -48.67
CA THR A 1025 -2.14 -13.09 -48.71
C THR A 1025 -2.48 -14.10 -47.62
N ASN A 1026 -2.47 -15.39 -47.96
CA ASN A 1026 -2.72 -16.43 -46.97
C ASN A 1026 -1.47 -16.61 -46.08
N PRO A 1027 -1.64 -16.89 -44.77
CA PRO A 1027 -0.53 -17.29 -43.92
C PRO A 1027 0.00 -18.68 -44.30
N GLU A 1028 1.19 -19.01 -43.81
CA GLU A 1028 1.89 -20.27 -44.05
C GLU A 1028 2.52 -20.83 -42.75
N SER A 1029 2.26 -22.11 -42.44
CA SER A 1029 2.87 -22.81 -41.30
C SER A 1029 4.23 -23.40 -41.66
N ASP A 1030 5.17 -23.57 -40.73
CA ASP A 1030 6.46 -24.22 -41.00
C ASP A 1030 6.29 -25.73 -41.28
N TYR A 1031 7.14 -26.30 -42.15
CA TYR A 1031 7.18 -27.73 -42.43
C TYR A 1031 8.63 -28.25 -42.60
N PRO A 1032 9.01 -29.34 -41.92
CA PRO A 1032 8.23 -30.09 -40.93
C PRO A 1032 8.09 -29.32 -39.60
N PRO A 1033 7.11 -29.68 -38.75
CA PRO A 1033 7.01 -29.11 -37.40
C PRO A 1033 8.15 -29.61 -36.50
N VAL A 1034 8.37 -28.93 -35.37
CA VAL A 1034 9.40 -29.33 -34.40
C VAL A 1034 8.82 -30.37 -33.45
N LEU A 1035 9.48 -31.52 -33.34
CA LEU A 1035 9.10 -32.63 -32.46
C LEU A 1035 10.07 -32.76 -31.28
N ASP A 1036 9.55 -33.08 -30.10
CA ASP A 1036 10.33 -33.47 -28.93
C ASP A 1036 9.78 -34.77 -28.31
N PRO A 1037 10.54 -35.88 -28.32
CA PRO A 1037 11.89 -36.00 -28.88
C PRO A 1037 11.92 -35.85 -30.41
N PRO A 1038 13.01 -35.33 -31.00
CA PRO A 1038 13.09 -35.04 -32.44
C PRO A 1038 13.23 -36.28 -33.33
N ASN A 1039 13.53 -37.44 -32.72
CA ASN A 1039 13.59 -38.73 -33.41
C ASN A 1039 12.88 -39.80 -32.56
N PRO A 1040 12.32 -40.85 -33.19
CA PRO A 1040 11.69 -41.96 -32.49
C PRO A 1040 12.57 -42.58 -31.40
N THR A 1041 12.03 -42.75 -30.19
CA THR A 1041 12.75 -43.31 -29.03
C THR A 1041 12.79 -44.84 -29.00
N GLY A 1042 11.90 -45.50 -29.74
CA GLY A 1042 11.86 -46.94 -29.94
C GLY A 1042 12.63 -47.40 -31.18
N LYS A 1043 12.41 -48.67 -31.54
CA LYS A 1043 12.95 -49.29 -32.75
C LYS A 1043 12.03 -49.07 -33.95
N ASN A 1044 12.57 -49.26 -35.15
CA ASN A 1044 11.82 -49.25 -36.42
C ASN A 1044 11.00 -47.98 -36.72
N GLY A 1045 11.36 -46.84 -36.14
CA GLY A 1045 10.67 -45.57 -36.36
C GLY A 1045 9.54 -45.25 -35.38
N TRP A 1046 9.34 -46.09 -34.36
CA TRP A 1046 8.31 -45.91 -33.33
C TRP A 1046 8.80 -45.07 -32.16
N TYR A 1047 7.94 -44.20 -31.64
CA TYR A 1047 8.13 -43.59 -30.32
C TYR A 1047 7.57 -44.53 -29.25
N ILE A 1048 8.31 -44.66 -28.15
CA ILE A 1048 7.87 -45.41 -26.96
C ILE A 1048 7.47 -44.50 -25.80
N ASP A 1049 7.37 -43.20 -26.08
CA ASP A 1049 6.99 -42.13 -25.14
C ASP A 1049 6.03 -41.16 -25.84
N ASN A 1050 5.41 -40.26 -25.08
CA ASN A 1050 4.60 -39.17 -25.67
C ASN A 1050 5.48 -38.23 -26.53
N VAL A 1051 4.88 -37.61 -27.55
CA VAL A 1051 5.58 -36.68 -28.46
C VAL A 1051 4.98 -35.28 -28.33
N GLN A 1052 5.80 -34.30 -28.00
CA GLN A 1052 5.41 -32.89 -28.06
C GLN A 1052 5.65 -32.34 -29.47
N VAL A 1053 4.61 -31.76 -30.06
CA VAL A 1053 4.62 -31.11 -31.39
C VAL A 1053 4.57 -29.60 -31.19
N THR A 1054 5.52 -28.87 -31.76
CA THR A 1054 5.51 -27.41 -31.82
C THR A 1054 5.26 -26.97 -33.26
N LEU A 1055 4.16 -26.21 -33.45
CA LEU A 1055 3.79 -25.60 -34.72
C LEU A 1055 4.18 -24.12 -34.69
N THR A 1056 4.72 -23.64 -35.81
CA THR A 1056 5.03 -22.22 -36.03
C THR A 1056 4.43 -21.82 -37.38
N ALA A 1057 3.99 -20.58 -37.52
CA ALA A 1057 3.45 -20.04 -38.75
C ALA A 1057 3.84 -18.57 -38.93
N THR A 1058 3.88 -18.15 -40.19
CA THR A 1058 4.17 -16.78 -40.59
C THR A 1058 3.11 -16.30 -41.58
N ASP A 1059 2.85 -15.00 -41.59
CA ASP A 1059 1.99 -14.38 -42.60
C ASP A 1059 2.89 -13.60 -43.58
N PRO A 1060 3.00 -14.02 -44.86
CA PRO A 1060 3.91 -13.39 -45.81
C PRO A 1060 3.52 -11.95 -46.15
N GLU A 1061 4.51 -11.06 -46.19
CA GLU A 1061 4.29 -9.67 -46.60
C GLU A 1061 4.10 -9.55 -48.13
N SER A 1062 3.02 -8.88 -48.54
CA SER A 1062 2.74 -8.48 -49.93
C SER A 1062 2.48 -6.98 -49.97
N ASN A 1063 3.06 -6.24 -50.92
CA ASN A 1063 2.93 -4.77 -51.02
C ASN A 1063 3.12 -4.00 -49.68
N ARG A 1064 4.05 -4.48 -48.83
CA ARG A 1064 4.35 -3.92 -47.50
C ARG A 1064 3.18 -3.98 -46.50
N VAL A 1065 2.29 -4.95 -46.67
CA VAL A 1065 1.21 -5.26 -45.74
C VAL A 1065 1.16 -6.77 -45.45
N SER A 1066 0.84 -7.10 -44.21
CA SER A 1066 0.56 -8.44 -43.69
C SER A 1066 -0.22 -8.23 -42.39
N SER A 1067 -1.34 -8.90 -42.22
CA SER A 1067 -2.18 -8.78 -41.01
C SER A 1067 -1.63 -9.63 -39.86
N GLY A 1068 -0.72 -10.55 -40.14
CA GLY A 1068 -0.09 -11.42 -39.15
C GLY A 1068 -0.94 -12.65 -38.85
N VAL A 1069 -0.30 -13.68 -38.28
CA VAL A 1069 -1.02 -14.92 -37.92
C VAL A 1069 -1.85 -14.67 -36.66
N LYS A 1070 -3.15 -14.95 -36.76
CA LYS A 1070 -4.08 -14.91 -35.63
C LYS A 1070 -4.05 -16.20 -34.84
N GLU A 1071 -4.12 -17.33 -35.55
CA GLU A 1071 -4.28 -18.65 -34.94
C GLU A 1071 -3.76 -19.76 -35.87
N ILE A 1072 -3.27 -20.85 -35.29
CA ILE A 1072 -2.97 -22.11 -35.98
C ILE A 1072 -4.03 -23.13 -35.56
N LYS A 1073 -4.60 -23.84 -36.52
CA LYS A 1073 -5.55 -24.94 -36.29
C LYS A 1073 -4.90 -26.26 -36.61
N TYR A 1074 -5.26 -27.30 -35.87
CA TYR A 1074 -4.82 -28.66 -36.15
C TYR A 1074 -5.88 -29.71 -35.81
N SER A 1075 -5.77 -30.89 -36.39
CA SER A 1075 -6.62 -32.05 -36.09
C SER A 1075 -5.79 -33.33 -36.12
N ILE A 1076 -6.10 -34.25 -35.20
CA ILE A 1076 -5.45 -35.57 -35.10
C ILE A 1076 -6.40 -36.63 -35.64
N ASN A 1077 -5.95 -37.47 -36.57
CA ASN A 1077 -6.70 -38.54 -37.23
C ASN A 1077 -8.05 -38.10 -37.83
N GLY A 1078 -8.13 -36.86 -38.34
CA GLY A 1078 -9.38 -36.28 -38.85
C GLY A 1078 -10.45 -36.05 -37.78
N GLY A 1079 -10.05 -35.97 -36.51
CA GLY A 1079 -10.90 -35.70 -35.35
C GLY A 1079 -11.34 -34.25 -35.23
N ILE A 1080 -11.60 -33.80 -34.00
CA ILE A 1080 -12.03 -32.43 -33.70
C ILE A 1080 -10.90 -31.44 -34.03
N GLU A 1081 -11.25 -30.26 -34.55
CA GLU A 1081 -10.29 -29.17 -34.74
C GLU A 1081 -9.88 -28.54 -33.40
N HIS A 1082 -8.58 -28.43 -33.18
CA HIS A 1082 -7.95 -27.78 -32.06
C HIS A 1082 -7.33 -26.45 -32.50
N LEU A 1083 -7.19 -25.51 -31.56
CA LEU A 1083 -6.76 -24.13 -31.79
C LEU A 1083 -5.54 -23.78 -30.95
N ILE A 1084 -4.54 -23.19 -31.59
CA ILE A 1084 -3.41 -22.52 -30.97
C ILE A 1084 -3.54 -21.03 -31.30
N ASN A 1085 -3.66 -20.18 -30.27
CA ASN A 1085 -3.68 -18.73 -30.48
C ASN A 1085 -2.28 -18.22 -30.80
N GLY A 1086 -2.17 -17.32 -31.78
CA GLY A 1086 -0.91 -16.73 -32.21
C GLY A 1086 -0.18 -17.54 -33.30
N SER A 1087 1.06 -17.11 -33.58
CA SER A 1087 1.92 -17.65 -34.64
C SER A 1087 2.75 -18.88 -34.21
N MET A 1088 2.68 -19.30 -32.95
CA MET A 1088 3.44 -20.43 -32.44
C MET A 1088 2.74 -21.06 -31.23
N GLY A 1089 2.82 -22.38 -31.12
CA GLY A 1089 2.46 -23.09 -29.90
C GLY A 1089 2.66 -24.59 -30.01
N SER A 1090 2.49 -25.28 -28.88
CA SER A 1090 2.82 -26.70 -28.78
C SER A 1090 1.66 -27.51 -28.19
N PHE A 1091 1.56 -28.78 -28.58
CA PHE A 1091 0.62 -29.76 -28.03
C PHE A 1091 1.29 -31.13 -27.92
N GLU A 1092 0.78 -31.99 -27.03
CA GLU A 1092 1.30 -33.33 -26.82
C GLU A 1092 0.41 -34.38 -27.51
N ILE A 1093 1.04 -35.40 -28.10
CA ILE A 1093 0.39 -36.60 -28.60
C ILE A 1093 0.71 -37.73 -27.62
N SER A 1094 -0.32 -38.16 -26.89
CA SER A 1094 -0.22 -39.21 -25.87
C SER A 1094 -0.90 -40.52 -26.25
N GLU A 1095 -1.67 -40.54 -27.34
CA GLU A 1095 -2.37 -41.74 -27.83
C GLU A 1095 -1.40 -42.63 -28.61
N GLU A 1096 -1.47 -43.94 -28.37
CA GLU A 1096 -0.72 -44.94 -29.11
C GLU A 1096 -1.46 -45.30 -30.41
N GLY A 1097 -0.71 -45.62 -31.45
CA GLY A 1097 -1.26 -45.96 -32.76
C GLY A 1097 -0.22 -45.95 -33.87
N ASN A 1098 -0.61 -46.58 -34.98
CA ASN A 1098 0.13 -46.57 -36.24
C ASN A 1098 -0.45 -45.49 -37.18
N ASP A 1099 0.40 -44.85 -37.97
CA ASP A 1099 0.04 -43.84 -38.96
C ASP A 1099 -0.82 -42.69 -38.37
N ILE A 1100 -0.52 -42.22 -37.15
CA ILE A 1100 -1.25 -41.12 -36.51
C ILE A 1100 -1.09 -39.86 -37.38
N LEU A 1101 -2.17 -39.42 -38.03
CA LEU A 1101 -2.18 -38.29 -38.97
C LEU A 1101 -2.45 -36.98 -38.25
N ILE A 1102 -1.55 -36.01 -38.39
CA ILE A 1102 -1.74 -34.65 -37.92
C ILE A 1102 -1.90 -33.74 -39.14
N GLU A 1103 -3.02 -33.05 -39.24
CA GLU A 1103 -3.25 -31.98 -40.23
C GLU A 1103 -3.26 -30.62 -39.51
N TYR A 1104 -2.63 -29.59 -40.07
CA TYR A 1104 -2.56 -28.25 -39.50
C TYR A 1104 -2.51 -27.14 -40.54
N TRP A 1105 -3.00 -25.95 -40.18
CA TRP A 1105 -3.04 -24.77 -41.04
C TRP A 1105 -3.19 -23.47 -40.23
N ALA A 1106 -2.62 -22.37 -40.73
CA ALA A 1106 -2.73 -21.06 -40.13
C ALA A 1106 -3.93 -20.24 -40.65
N VAL A 1107 -4.40 -19.31 -39.83
CA VAL A 1107 -5.41 -18.29 -40.17
C VAL A 1107 -4.89 -16.93 -39.70
N ASP A 1108 -4.95 -15.92 -40.57
CA ASP A 1108 -4.52 -14.56 -40.25
C ASP A 1108 -5.65 -13.76 -39.60
N TRP A 1109 -5.39 -12.49 -39.32
CA TRP A 1109 -6.35 -11.64 -38.62
C TRP A 1109 -7.46 -11.04 -39.47
N VAL A 1110 -7.27 -10.96 -40.80
CA VAL A 1110 -8.36 -10.63 -41.73
C VAL A 1110 -9.15 -11.87 -42.16
N GLY A 1111 -8.74 -13.05 -41.69
CA GLY A 1111 -9.36 -14.35 -41.87
C GLY A 1111 -8.97 -15.07 -43.17
N ASN A 1112 -7.84 -14.76 -43.80
CA ASN A 1112 -7.25 -15.60 -44.83
C ASN A 1112 -6.77 -16.92 -44.20
N VAL A 1113 -6.89 -18.02 -44.95
CA VAL A 1113 -6.67 -19.38 -44.44
C VAL A 1113 -5.61 -20.06 -45.30
N GLU A 1114 -4.58 -20.60 -44.66
CA GLU A 1114 -3.50 -21.34 -45.32
C GLU A 1114 -4.07 -22.43 -46.26
N THR A 1115 -3.59 -22.44 -47.50
CA THR A 1115 -4.02 -23.39 -48.53
C THR A 1115 -2.85 -23.78 -49.44
N PRO A 1116 -2.52 -25.08 -49.60
CA PRO A 1116 -3.13 -26.25 -48.96
C PRO A 1116 -2.76 -26.40 -47.48
N LYS A 1117 -3.61 -27.10 -46.71
CA LYS A 1117 -3.29 -27.51 -45.33
C LYS A 1117 -2.07 -28.44 -45.32
N LYS A 1118 -1.26 -28.38 -44.27
CA LYS A 1118 -0.05 -29.20 -44.09
C LYS A 1118 -0.35 -30.43 -43.23
N SER A 1119 0.40 -31.51 -43.41
CA SER A 1119 0.20 -32.73 -42.62
C SER A 1119 1.45 -33.61 -42.48
N PHE A 1120 1.50 -34.40 -41.42
CA PHE A 1120 2.54 -35.41 -41.17
C PHE A 1120 1.97 -36.62 -40.40
N ILE A 1121 2.72 -37.73 -40.38
CA ILE A 1121 2.36 -38.96 -39.66
C ILE A 1121 3.44 -39.33 -38.65
N ILE A 1122 3.04 -39.93 -37.52
CA ILE A 1122 3.94 -40.54 -36.54
C ILE A 1122 3.37 -41.87 -36.01
N ASP A 1123 4.25 -42.74 -35.53
CA ASP A 1123 3.90 -44.03 -34.93
C ASP A 1123 4.31 -44.05 -33.45
N ILE A 1124 3.38 -44.38 -32.55
CA ILE A 1124 3.60 -44.43 -31.09
C ILE A 1124 3.11 -45.77 -30.54
N ASP A 1125 3.97 -46.47 -29.81
CA ASP A 1125 3.61 -47.70 -29.09
C ASP A 1125 4.37 -47.75 -27.76
N LYS A 1126 3.62 -47.76 -26.66
CA LYS A 1126 4.10 -47.78 -25.27
C LYS A 1126 3.69 -49.09 -24.58
N THR A 1127 3.03 -50.00 -25.29
CA THR A 1127 2.45 -51.23 -24.74
C THR A 1127 3.38 -52.40 -25.00
N GLU A 1128 3.87 -53.04 -23.94
CA GLU A 1128 4.69 -54.25 -24.06
C GLU A 1128 3.88 -55.40 -24.70
N PRO A 1129 4.50 -56.26 -25.54
CA PRO A 1129 3.83 -57.42 -26.12
C PRO A 1129 3.38 -58.42 -25.05
N GLU A 1130 2.23 -59.06 -25.22
CA GLU A 1130 1.83 -60.19 -24.36
C GLU A 1130 2.57 -61.46 -24.78
N VAL A 1131 3.08 -62.26 -23.82
CA VAL A 1131 3.73 -63.54 -24.11
C VAL A 1131 3.35 -64.63 -23.11
N SER A 1132 3.15 -65.85 -23.61
CA SER A 1132 3.00 -67.05 -22.80
C SER A 1132 3.82 -68.20 -23.38
N ILE A 1133 4.53 -68.96 -22.55
CA ILE A 1133 5.34 -70.10 -23.00
C ILE A 1133 4.77 -71.43 -22.49
N SER A 1134 4.60 -72.36 -23.41
CA SER A 1134 4.19 -73.74 -23.12
C SER A 1134 5.21 -74.72 -23.69
N TYR A 1135 5.14 -75.99 -23.28
CA TYR A 1135 6.03 -77.01 -23.83
C TYR A 1135 5.33 -78.36 -24.01
N GLU A 1136 5.81 -79.14 -24.97
CA GLU A 1136 5.47 -80.54 -25.14
C GLU A 1136 6.72 -81.42 -25.35
N VAL A 1137 6.58 -82.71 -25.06
CA VAL A 1137 7.66 -83.69 -25.23
C VAL A 1137 7.41 -84.49 -26.50
N LEU A 1138 8.30 -84.36 -27.48
CA LEU A 1138 8.16 -84.99 -28.80
C LEU A 1138 8.71 -86.42 -28.85
N GLY A 1139 9.72 -86.72 -28.04
CA GLY A 1139 10.39 -88.02 -28.09
C GLY A 1139 11.59 -88.14 -27.15
N TRP A 1140 12.30 -89.25 -27.24
CA TRP A 1140 13.51 -89.51 -26.46
C TRP A 1140 14.59 -90.17 -27.32
N SER A 1141 15.82 -89.65 -27.23
CA SER A 1141 17.02 -90.17 -27.89
C SER A 1141 18.00 -90.72 -26.85
N PRO A 1142 18.52 -91.95 -27.00
CA PRO A 1142 19.49 -92.54 -26.07
C PRO A 1142 20.79 -91.75 -25.90
N LEU A 1143 21.17 -90.93 -26.89
CA LEU A 1143 22.43 -90.19 -26.91
C LEU A 1143 22.27 -88.70 -26.56
N GLU A 1144 21.10 -88.11 -26.78
CA GLU A 1144 20.90 -86.65 -26.75
C GLU A 1144 19.92 -86.19 -25.66
N GLY A 1145 19.04 -87.08 -25.14
CA GLY A 1145 18.07 -86.76 -24.09
C GLY A 1145 16.62 -86.72 -24.56
N TRP A 1146 15.74 -86.08 -23.79
CA TRP A 1146 14.33 -85.87 -24.16
C TRP A 1146 14.19 -84.69 -25.12
N GLU A 1147 13.42 -84.86 -26.17
CA GLU A 1147 13.11 -83.79 -27.12
C GLU A 1147 11.94 -82.97 -26.58
N PHE A 1148 12.22 -81.70 -26.24
CA PHE A 1148 11.22 -80.73 -25.83
C PHE A 1148 10.98 -79.73 -26.96
N GLN A 1149 9.72 -79.47 -27.24
CA GLN A 1149 9.29 -78.33 -28.04
C GLN A 1149 8.67 -77.29 -27.12
N PHE A 1150 9.25 -76.10 -27.07
CA PHE A 1150 8.69 -74.94 -26.41
C PHE A 1150 7.98 -74.09 -27.45
N THR A 1151 6.72 -73.74 -27.15
CA THR A 1151 5.89 -72.88 -27.99
C THR A 1151 5.56 -71.64 -27.18
N ALA A 1152 6.12 -70.50 -27.59
CA ALA A 1152 5.73 -69.19 -27.10
C ALA A 1152 4.60 -68.64 -27.98
N VAL A 1153 3.48 -68.27 -27.36
CA VAL A 1153 2.40 -67.52 -27.98
C VAL A 1153 2.59 -66.07 -27.58
N ALA A 1154 2.94 -65.20 -28.51
CA ALA A 1154 3.14 -63.78 -28.28
C ALA A 1154 2.35 -62.92 -29.27
N THR A 1155 1.73 -61.85 -28.77
CA THR A 1155 0.92 -60.91 -29.55
C THR A 1155 1.15 -59.48 -29.09
N ASP A 1156 1.11 -58.56 -30.05
CA ASP A 1156 1.04 -57.12 -29.78
C ASP A 1156 0.04 -56.51 -30.76
N ASP A 1157 -0.81 -55.62 -30.25
CA ASP A 1157 -1.95 -55.06 -30.99
C ASP A 1157 -1.61 -53.74 -31.71
N ILE A 1158 -0.49 -53.09 -31.38
CA ILE A 1158 -0.14 -51.74 -31.86
C ILE A 1158 0.99 -51.79 -32.89
N SER A 1159 2.24 -52.00 -32.46
CA SER A 1159 3.37 -52.13 -33.39
C SER A 1159 3.48 -53.54 -33.99
N GLY A 1160 2.84 -54.52 -33.36
CA GLY A 1160 2.83 -55.93 -33.70
C GLY A 1160 4.13 -56.63 -33.31
N MET A 1161 4.11 -57.96 -33.33
CA MET A 1161 5.30 -58.73 -32.97
C MET A 1161 6.47 -58.59 -33.96
N HIS A 1162 7.69 -58.62 -33.43
CA HIS A 1162 8.94 -58.63 -34.21
C HIS A 1162 9.70 -59.96 -34.06
N LEU A 1163 10.03 -60.37 -32.84
CA LEU A 1163 10.80 -61.60 -32.57
C LEU A 1163 10.55 -62.15 -31.17
N VAL A 1164 10.85 -63.43 -30.96
CA VAL A 1164 10.91 -64.07 -29.63
C VAL A 1164 12.29 -64.70 -29.44
N GLU A 1165 12.92 -64.40 -28.31
CA GLU A 1165 14.19 -64.98 -27.89
C GLU A 1165 13.95 -66.06 -26.83
N PHE A 1166 14.47 -67.27 -27.06
CA PHE A 1166 14.39 -68.39 -26.12
C PHE A 1166 15.68 -68.54 -25.33
N TYR A 1167 15.57 -68.65 -24.01
CA TYR A 1167 16.66 -68.75 -23.07
C TYR A 1167 16.57 -70.04 -22.25
N LEU A 1168 17.72 -70.64 -21.96
CA LEU A 1168 17.87 -71.72 -20.97
C LEU A 1168 18.82 -71.25 -19.87
N ASN A 1169 18.33 -71.17 -18.62
CA ASN A 1169 19.09 -70.69 -17.46
C ASN A 1169 19.80 -69.34 -17.74
N ASN A 1170 19.06 -68.38 -18.31
CA ASN A 1170 19.54 -67.06 -18.74
C ASN A 1170 20.63 -67.06 -19.84
N GLN A 1171 20.85 -68.18 -20.54
CA GLN A 1171 21.68 -68.21 -21.75
C GLN A 1171 20.78 -68.25 -22.98
N LEU A 1172 20.93 -67.28 -23.88
CA LEU A 1172 20.19 -67.24 -25.15
C LEU A 1172 20.49 -68.50 -25.96
N GLN A 1173 19.43 -69.15 -26.44
CA GLN A 1173 19.50 -70.38 -27.22
C GLN A 1173 19.12 -70.14 -28.67
N ASP A 1174 18.03 -69.41 -28.91
CA ASP A 1174 17.53 -69.14 -30.25
C ASP A 1174 16.77 -67.80 -30.31
N THR A 1175 16.73 -67.20 -31.49
CA THR A 1175 15.99 -65.96 -31.77
C THR A 1175 15.10 -66.23 -32.98
N VAL A 1176 13.79 -66.34 -32.73
CA VAL A 1176 12.80 -66.63 -33.77
C VAL A 1176 12.14 -65.33 -34.19
N ILE A 1177 12.50 -64.82 -35.37
CA ILE A 1177 11.90 -63.62 -35.97
C ILE A 1177 10.58 -64.02 -36.65
N GLY A 1178 9.50 -63.29 -36.38
CA GLY A 1178 8.19 -63.57 -36.94
C GLY A 1178 7.14 -62.58 -36.46
N SER A 1179 6.01 -62.51 -37.14
CA SER A 1179 4.88 -61.61 -36.81
C SER A 1179 3.88 -62.20 -35.81
N GLY A 1180 4.22 -63.32 -35.17
CA GLY A 1180 3.35 -64.01 -34.23
C GLY A 1180 2.20 -64.78 -34.90
N ALA A 1181 1.29 -65.39 -34.14
CA ALA A 1181 1.31 -65.45 -32.67
C ALA A 1181 2.23 -66.55 -32.12
N GLU A 1182 2.53 -67.60 -32.89
CA GLU A 1182 3.25 -68.78 -32.38
C GLU A 1182 4.72 -68.81 -32.81
N TYR A 1183 5.60 -69.04 -31.84
CA TYR A 1183 7.05 -69.19 -32.00
C TYR A 1183 7.49 -70.49 -31.37
N VAL A 1184 8.26 -71.30 -32.10
CA VAL A 1184 8.59 -72.65 -31.68
C VAL A 1184 10.09 -72.83 -31.60
N TRP A 1185 10.57 -73.35 -30.48
CA TRP A 1185 11.95 -73.74 -30.28
C TRP A 1185 12.02 -75.18 -29.77
N THR A 1186 12.83 -76.03 -30.43
CA THR A 1186 12.97 -77.44 -30.08
C THR A 1186 14.41 -77.74 -29.65
N LEU A 1187 14.58 -78.46 -28.54
CA LEU A 1187 15.89 -78.95 -28.11
C LEU A 1187 15.83 -80.35 -27.51
N TYR A 1188 16.98 -81.03 -27.52
CA TYR A 1188 17.21 -82.20 -26.69
C TYR A 1188 17.76 -81.79 -25.32
N TYR A 1189 17.07 -82.18 -24.26
CA TYR A 1189 17.37 -81.81 -22.88
C TYR A 1189 17.15 -82.99 -21.92
N ASN A 1190 18.06 -83.15 -20.96
CA ASN A 1190 17.87 -84.08 -19.85
C ASN A 1190 17.43 -83.27 -18.61
N PRO A 1191 16.23 -83.52 -18.06
CA PRO A 1191 15.70 -82.73 -16.95
C PRO A 1191 16.67 -82.63 -15.77
N LEU A 1192 17.16 -81.43 -15.49
CA LEU A 1192 17.90 -81.08 -14.27
C LEU A 1192 16.98 -80.31 -13.32
N PRO A 1193 17.13 -80.47 -11.99
CA PRO A 1193 16.42 -79.64 -11.03
C PRO A 1193 16.83 -78.16 -11.18
N ASN A 1194 15.83 -77.28 -11.14
CA ASN A 1194 15.90 -75.82 -11.27
C ASN A 1194 16.25 -75.27 -12.67
N ALA A 1195 15.90 -75.98 -13.74
CA ALA A 1195 16.06 -75.47 -15.08
C ALA A 1195 14.94 -74.46 -15.43
N ILE A 1196 15.32 -73.28 -15.91
CA ILE A 1196 14.40 -72.20 -16.29
C ILE A 1196 14.48 -72.00 -17.80
N PHE A 1197 13.35 -72.14 -18.47
CA PHE A 1197 13.17 -71.89 -19.90
C PHE A 1197 12.35 -70.61 -20.04
N ARG A 1198 12.94 -69.55 -20.59
CA ARG A 1198 12.27 -68.25 -20.72
C ARG A 1198 12.11 -67.88 -22.19
N ALA A 1199 10.93 -67.43 -22.59
CA ALA A 1199 10.71 -66.75 -23.86
C ALA A 1199 10.58 -65.25 -23.58
N THR A 1200 11.40 -64.42 -24.22
CA THR A 1200 11.29 -62.96 -24.20
C THR A 1200 10.80 -62.49 -25.56
N ALA A 1201 9.59 -61.96 -25.60
CA ALA A 1201 8.93 -61.46 -26.80
C ALA A 1201 9.25 -59.99 -26.98
N PHE A 1202 9.62 -59.57 -28.20
CA PHE A 1202 9.85 -58.18 -28.57
C PHE A 1202 8.89 -57.79 -29.69
N ASP A 1203 8.25 -56.63 -29.54
CA ASP A 1203 7.43 -56.02 -30.59
C ASP A 1203 8.27 -55.23 -31.60
N LYS A 1204 7.62 -54.54 -32.56
CA LYS A 1204 8.31 -53.71 -33.54
C LYS A 1204 8.78 -52.37 -32.98
N ALA A 1205 8.14 -51.84 -31.94
CA ALA A 1205 8.60 -50.66 -31.22
C ALA A 1205 9.84 -50.92 -30.34
N GLY A 1206 10.19 -52.19 -30.13
CA GLY A 1206 11.32 -52.64 -29.33
C GLY A 1206 11.01 -52.80 -27.84
N LEU A 1207 9.73 -52.73 -27.42
CA LEU A 1207 9.31 -53.11 -26.08
C LEU A 1207 9.31 -54.63 -25.96
N PHE A 1208 9.34 -55.14 -24.73
CA PHE A 1208 9.44 -56.57 -24.49
C PHE A 1208 8.79 -57.02 -23.19
N ASP A 1209 8.27 -58.24 -23.21
CA ASP A 1209 7.85 -58.98 -22.01
C ASP A 1209 8.43 -60.41 -22.06
N SER A 1210 8.37 -61.14 -20.95
CA SER A 1210 8.86 -62.52 -20.90
C SER A 1210 8.05 -63.43 -20.00
N ASP A 1211 7.89 -64.68 -20.44
CA ASP A 1211 7.29 -65.76 -19.65
C ASP A 1211 8.28 -66.92 -19.50
N GLU A 1212 8.15 -67.70 -18.41
CA GLU A 1212 9.07 -68.77 -18.08
C GLU A 1212 8.40 -70.08 -17.63
N VAL A 1213 8.97 -71.19 -18.08
CA VAL A 1213 8.68 -72.54 -17.59
C VAL A 1213 9.86 -73.03 -16.75
N ILE A 1214 9.57 -73.39 -15.50
CA ILE A 1214 10.55 -73.95 -14.57
C ILE A 1214 10.33 -75.46 -14.44
N ASN A 1215 11.40 -76.25 -14.56
CA ASN A 1215 11.40 -77.70 -14.35
C ASN A 1215 10.36 -78.46 -15.20
N PRO A 1216 10.44 -78.42 -16.54
CA PRO A 1216 9.50 -79.13 -17.40
C PRO A 1216 9.56 -80.66 -17.15
N ASP A 1217 8.43 -81.25 -16.77
CA ASP A 1217 8.29 -82.70 -16.51
C ASP A 1217 8.03 -83.49 -17.80
N THR A 1218 8.69 -84.65 -17.91
CA THR A 1218 8.59 -85.65 -18.99
C THR A 1218 7.27 -86.42 -19.02
N LYS A 1219 6.39 -86.28 -18.01
CA LYS A 1219 5.15 -87.06 -17.89
C LYS A 1219 3.94 -86.52 -18.65
N VAL A 1220 4.09 -85.41 -19.38
CA VAL A 1220 2.95 -84.66 -19.92
C VAL A 1220 2.29 -85.33 -21.15
N ASN A 1221 2.95 -86.27 -21.84
CA ASN A 1221 2.32 -87.05 -22.92
C ASN A 1221 2.43 -88.58 -22.69
N SER A 1222 1.28 -89.27 -22.66
CA SER A 1222 1.16 -90.68 -22.28
C SER A 1222 1.20 -91.63 -23.48
N TYR A 1223 2.27 -92.41 -23.71
CA TYR A 1223 2.18 -93.66 -24.52
C TYR A 1223 3.12 -94.83 -24.15
N SER A 1224 2.43 -95.98 -24.00
CA SER A 1224 2.71 -97.43 -24.07
C SER A 1224 3.96 -98.10 -23.44
N LYS A 1225 3.66 -99.14 -22.65
CA LYS A 1225 4.51 -100.04 -21.81
C LYS A 1225 5.70 -100.75 -22.47
N ASN A 1226 5.98 -100.58 -23.77
CA ASN A 1226 6.93 -101.42 -24.50
C ASN A 1226 8.35 -100.83 -24.65
N ILE A 1227 8.60 -99.58 -24.25
CA ILE A 1227 9.93 -98.93 -24.41
C ILE A 1227 10.81 -99.06 -23.15
N GLN A 1228 10.25 -99.42 -21.99
CA GLN A 1228 11.00 -99.55 -20.72
C GLN A 1228 11.96 -100.76 -20.64
N LEU A 1229 11.97 -101.67 -21.61
CA LEU A 1229 12.80 -102.90 -21.57
C LEU A 1229 14.07 -102.84 -22.43
N PHE A 1230 14.29 -101.80 -23.25
CA PHE A 1230 15.44 -101.72 -24.15
C PHE A 1230 16.71 -101.08 -23.53
N ILE A 1231 16.59 -100.37 -22.40
CA ILE A 1231 17.69 -99.55 -21.84
C ILE A 1231 18.64 -100.35 -20.91
N LYS A 1232 18.41 -101.64 -20.66
CA LYS A 1232 19.18 -102.39 -19.64
C LYS A 1232 20.47 -103.09 -20.11
N HIS A 1233 20.92 -102.97 -21.37
CA HIS A 1233 21.95 -103.91 -21.90
C HIS A 1233 23.02 -103.41 -22.89
N ASN A 1234 23.58 -102.19 -22.74
CA ASN A 1234 24.91 -101.83 -23.30
C ASN A 1234 25.53 -100.71 -22.44
N ILE A 1235 26.26 -100.99 -21.35
CA ILE A 1235 27.70 -101.37 -21.23
C ILE A 1235 28.61 -100.21 -21.71
N PHE A 1236 29.17 -99.41 -20.78
CA PHE A 1236 30.50 -99.57 -20.15
C PHE A 1236 31.69 -99.46 -21.13
N GLU A 1237 32.54 -98.46 -20.84
CA GLU A 1237 33.95 -98.26 -21.25
C GLU A 1237 34.30 -97.70 -22.65
N GLY A 1238 34.45 -96.36 -22.68
CA GLY A 1238 35.26 -95.62 -23.66
C GLY A 1238 36.24 -94.64 -23.00
N TYR A 1239 36.67 -94.94 -21.77
CA TYR A 1239 37.52 -94.09 -20.92
C TYR A 1239 39.02 -94.38 -21.07
N LEU A 1240 39.54 -94.73 -22.26
CA LEU A 1240 40.99 -94.97 -22.41
C LEU A 1240 41.48 -95.04 -23.87
N LEU A 1241 41.50 -93.94 -24.63
CA LEU A 1241 42.40 -93.84 -25.79
C LEU A 1241 42.62 -92.39 -26.23
N ARG A 1242 43.88 -91.96 -26.07
CA ARG A 1242 44.55 -90.71 -26.47
C ARG A 1242 44.42 -89.53 -25.48
N HIS A 1243 45.23 -89.30 -24.44
CA HIS A 1243 46.65 -89.60 -24.17
C HIS A 1243 47.59 -89.40 -25.38
N ILE A 1244 48.39 -88.33 -25.30
CA ILE A 1244 49.59 -88.06 -26.12
C ILE A 1244 49.33 -87.19 -27.38
N PHE A 1245 48.76 -86.01 -27.16
CA PHE A 1245 49.34 -84.75 -27.67
C PHE A 1245 49.69 -83.92 -26.42
N ALA A 1246 50.83 -84.15 -25.78
CA ALA A 1246 52.10 -83.46 -26.07
C ALA A 1246 51.89 -81.93 -26.13
N LYS A 1247 51.71 -81.25 -24.98
CA LYS A 1247 52.80 -80.55 -24.26
C LYS A 1247 53.86 -79.97 -25.21
N PHE A 1248 53.64 -78.81 -25.81
CA PHE A 1248 54.63 -77.74 -26.04
C PHE A 1248 53.93 -76.43 -26.51
N PRO A 1249 54.47 -75.24 -26.18
CA PRO A 1249 53.81 -73.93 -26.31
C PRO A 1249 54.18 -73.19 -27.62
N VAL A 1250 53.64 -71.96 -27.74
CA VAL A 1250 53.99 -70.86 -28.67
C VAL A 1250 53.18 -70.78 -29.97
N PHE A 1251 52.16 -69.92 -30.02
CA PHE A 1251 52.21 -68.63 -30.73
C PHE A 1251 50.91 -67.85 -30.47
N LYS A 1252 51.04 -66.85 -29.59
CA LYS A 1252 50.09 -65.75 -29.36
C LYS A 1252 50.52 -64.63 -30.31
N GLN A 1253 49.57 -63.93 -30.95
CA GLN A 1253 49.72 -62.91 -32.00
C GLN A 1253 50.01 -63.45 -33.42
N LEU A 1254 48.97 -63.54 -34.26
CA LEU A 1254 48.81 -62.79 -35.53
C LEU A 1254 47.55 -63.25 -36.28
N PHE A 1255 46.82 -62.28 -36.86
CA PHE A 1255 45.65 -62.36 -37.78
C PHE A 1255 44.30 -62.77 -37.14
N ARG A 1256 43.28 -61.91 -37.01
CA ARG A 1256 42.57 -61.00 -37.96
C ARG A 1256 42.03 -61.70 -39.21
N SER A 1257 40.72 -61.54 -39.41
CA SER A 1257 39.81 -61.93 -40.51
C SER A 1257 39.57 -63.43 -40.72
N ILE A 1258 38.38 -63.95 -40.36
CA ILE A 1258 37.10 -63.87 -41.08
C ILE A 1258 35.97 -64.00 -40.05
#